data_AF-A0A814P4C3-F1
#
_entry.id   AF-A0A814P4C3-F1
#
_cell.length_a   1.000
_cell.length_b   1.000
_cell.length_c   1.000
_cell.angle_alpha   90.00
_cell.angle_beta   90.00
_cell.angle_gamma   90.00
#
_symmetry.space_group_name_H-M   'P 1'
#
loop_
_entity.id
_entity.type
_entity.pdbx_description
1 polymer ?
#
loop_
_entity_poly.entity_id
_entity_poly.type
_entity_poly.pdbx_seq_one_letter_code
_entity_poly.pdbx_strand_id
1 'polypeptide(L)'
;MDDSFRFYIVDLYNQLEREYQQSLPASIPSSLYRGQRIWKSELDKLQKQTGTLVSTNAFFSTTEDRDMALGFTAGSIDTDDEKHILIEIVVDSQLKRVTFAKTNGFSRMKENEILFNLGTIFKLHSVGFDSTIQKWKVIMLATDEGYTIVQDYLALVKIQINETEPVLIFGHLLDQMGQFQKSAAYFNALLKSIPDNVTDEFKASIHNYLGDAYLHQGQDKQAVEEYIVAYDLRMAISTDHPGLVHSLISIGATIRAKGDSDRAILCLNEVKMLLEKRLSKTQSWSDAINEAITLRHIGLVYVTQKNYSLALDFFVEALTTLKDIIPSKHPLNSKILWAIGNIYIEQNNVKTAIKYYKDAFTIMEDVLPTDHPELLKSLNQLIYACSRVPDGDYGDLSLYATKTIDLQSNAQPWDLYRAYDKIGDIYKSINNLEQSLLFKQKALSMLDNTVIVQAEEHQYFNSNANVEQGKARDDSLVTRKVCTLRELGDLSLLLSFVDQAIDYYNKYIDLQINTPGYCTLIDIGFKAINIFIFCSKNSAIEVLEHCYSKMLPSIEINFKQNQQYEKKQYLQKLAKYCWQQNELHLCLSIFKKLEQIQRQDRHWELVDTLYTIGLIYVKLNNNENCLKYLKEALVIEKQNLSIVKHKITLNRISNIEQIINTKTMLSLEYRMLLDT
;
A
#
# COMPACT_ATOMS: atom_id res chain seq x y z
N MET A 1 -34.22 -1.74 -2.46
CA MET A 1 -34.58 -1.58 -1.04
C MET A 1 -35.49 -0.38 -0.98
N ASP A 2 -36.72 -0.59 -0.54
CA ASP A 2 -37.88 0.29 -0.72
C ASP A 2 -37.65 1.76 -0.29
N ASP A 3 -38.11 2.68 -1.15
CA ASP A 3 -38.20 4.12 -0.85
C ASP A 3 -39.11 4.43 0.35
N SER A 4 -39.95 3.49 0.77
CA SER A 4 -40.84 3.63 1.93
C SER A 4 -40.08 3.77 3.25
N PHE A 5 -38.92 3.12 3.43
CA PHE A 5 -38.14 3.19 4.67
C PHE A 5 -37.41 4.53 4.87
N ARG A 6 -37.07 5.24 3.78
CA ARG A 6 -36.34 6.51 3.85
C ARG A 6 -37.21 7.64 4.40
N PHE A 7 -38.51 7.66 4.06
CA PHE A 7 -39.46 8.62 4.60
C PHE A 7 -39.56 8.52 6.13
N TYR A 8 -39.64 7.30 6.69
CA TYR A 8 -39.72 7.11 8.15
C TYR A 8 -38.48 7.60 8.91
N ILE A 9 -37.27 7.46 8.36
CA ILE A 9 -36.04 7.89 9.05
C ILE A 9 -35.93 9.41 9.10
N VAL A 10 -36.22 10.10 7.99
CA VAL A 10 -36.18 11.56 7.93
C VAL A 10 -37.27 12.17 8.81
N ASP A 11 -38.48 11.61 8.78
CA ASP A 11 -39.59 12.07 9.62
C ASP A 11 -39.30 11.86 11.11
N LEU A 12 -38.74 10.71 11.48
CA LEU A 12 -38.32 10.41 12.85
C LEU A 12 -37.19 11.33 13.31
N TYR A 13 -36.19 11.58 12.47
CA TYR A 13 -35.13 12.55 12.73
C TYR A 13 -35.71 13.94 13.00
N ASN A 14 -36.56 14.44 12.10
CA ASN A 14 -37.19 15.76 12.21
C ASN A 14 -38.13 15.86 13.42
N GLN A 15 -38.77 14.76 13.81
CA GLN A 15 -39.60 14.71 15.01
C GLN A 15 -38.75 14.74 16.28
N LEU A 16 -37.69 13.93 16.35
CA LEU A 16 -36.74 13.94 17.47
C LEU A 16 -36.09 15.32 17.66
N GLU A 17 -35.70 15.99 16.57
CA GLU A 17 -35.14 17.33 16.63
C GLU A 17 -36.16 18.36 17.17
N ARG A 18 -37.42 18.28 16.75
CA ARG A 18 -38.50 19.13 17.28
C ARG A 18 -38.74 18.90 18.78
N GLU A 19 -38.85 17.64 19.19
CA GLU A 19 -39.04 17.27 20.61
C GLU A 19 -37.83 17.71 21.47
N TYR A 20 -36.61 17.58 20.94
CA TYR A 20 -35.40 18.07 21.60
C TYR A 20 -35.43 19.59 21.80
N GLN A 21 -35.79 20.37 20.77
CA GLN A 21 -35.91 21.82 20.87
C GLN A 21 -37.00 22.27 21.84
N GLN A 22 -38.07 21.47 22.00
CA GLN A 22 -39.15 21.73 22.96
C GLN A 22 -38.80 21.34 24.40
N SER A 23 -37.77 20.52 24.62
CA SER A 23 -37.42 19.93 25.94
C SER A 23 -36.18 20.54 26.61
N LEU A 24 -35.53 21.54 26.00
CA LEU A 24 -34.40 22.28 26.59
C LEU A 24 -34.86 23.30 27.68
N PRO A 25 -34.33 23.30 28.92
CA PRO A 25 -33.74 22.24 29.72
C PRO A 25 -34.59 22.01 31.00
N ALA A 26 -35.53 21.06 30.95
CA ALA A 26 -36.21 20.58 32.16
C ALA A 26 -35.76 19.13 32.46
N SER A 27 -34.81 19.00 33.38
CA SER A 27 -34.25 17.75 33.91
C SER A 27 -33.77 16.74 32.85
N ILE A 28 -32.57 16.96 32.33
CA ILE A 28 -31.82 15.90 31.63
C ILE A 28 -31.30 14.95 32.70
N PRO A 29 -31.60 13.64 32.64
CA PRO A 29 -31.06 12.65 33.58
C PRO A 29 -29.54 12.58 33.45
N SER A 30 -28.83 12.49 34.57
CA SER A 30 -27.36 12.46 34.61
C SER A 30 -26.78 11.17 34.01
N SER A 31 -27.53 10.08 34.06
CA SER A 31 -27.13 8.76 33.58
C SER A 31 -28.28 8.08 32.85
N LEU A 32 -27.95 7.40 31.75
CA LEU A 32 -28.85 6.59 30.95
C LEU A 32 -28.25 5.19 30.76
N TYR A 33 -29.12 4.20 30.58
CA TYR A 33 -28.71 2.80 30.57
C TYR A 33 -29.24 2.08 29.33
N ARG A 34 -28.46 1.11 28.84
CA ARG A 34 -28.88 0.16 27.81
C ARG A 34 -28.25 -1.20 28.08
N GLY A 35 -29.07 -2.24 28.21
CA GLY A 35 -28.60 -3.61 28.22
C GLY A 35 -28.68 -4.23 26.84
N GLN A 36 -27.63 -4.94 26.42
CA GLN A 36 -27.66 -5.73 25.20
C GLN A 36 -26.66 -6.88 25.22
N ARG A 37 -26.80 -7.79 24.26
CA ARG A 37 -25.81 -8.82 23.95
C ARG A 37 -24.94 -8.33 22.81
N ILE A 38 -23.64 -8.59 22.90
CA ILE A 38 -22.67 -8.30 21.83
C ILE A 38 -21.75 -9.50 21.62
N TRP A 39 -21.12 -9.56 20.45
CA TRP A 39 -20.11 -10.57 20.19
C TRP A 39 -18.80 -10.24 20.92
N LYS A 40 -18.04 -11.27 21.30
CA LYS A 40 -16.71 -11.09 21.92
C LYS A 40 -15.78 -10.25 21.05
N SER A 41 -15.84 -10.42 19.73
CA SER A 41 -15.06 -9.62 18.79
C SER A 41 -15.44 -8.12 18.81
N GLU A 42 -16.71 -7.79 19.09
CA GLU A 42 -17.16 -6.41 19.27
C GLU A 42 -16.71 -5.86 20.64
N LEU A 43 -16.76 -6.69 21.69
CA LEU A 43 -16.25 -6.31 23.00
C LEU A 43 -14.75 -6.02 22.96
N ASP A 44 -13.96 -6.88 22.31
CA ASP A 44 -12.52 -6.70 22.13
C ASP A 44 -12.21 -5.39 21.37
N LYS A 45 -13.05 -5.03 20.39
CA LYS A 45 -12.94 -3.74 19.67
C LYS A 45 -13.22 -2.57 20.61
N LEU A 46 -14.31 -2.62 21.38
CA LEU A 46 -14.64 -1.59 22.37
C LEU A 46 -13.51 -1.41 23.38
N GLN A 47 -12.92 -2.50 23.89
CA GLN A 47 -11.79 -2.43 24.83
C GLN A 47 -10.57 -1.72 24.21
N LYS A 48 -10.22 -2.06 22.96
CA LYS A 48 -9.12 -1.41 22.23
C LYS A 48 -9.38 0.07 21.92
N GLN A 49 -10.65 0.45 21.77
CA GLN A 49 -11.09 1.81 21.43
C GLN A 49 -11.37 2.69 22.66
N THR A 50 -11.06 2.22 23.87
CA THR A 50 -11.22 3.02 25.09
C THR A 50 -10.47 4.35 24.96
N GLY A 51 -11.15 5.46 25.24
CA GLY A 51 -10.65 6.83 25.09
C GLY A 51 -11.00 7.50 23.75
N THR A 52 -11.57 6.78 22.78
CA THR A 52 -11.91 7.31 21.45
C THR A 52 -13.39 7.73 21.34
N LEU A 53 -13.73 8.43 20.26
CA LEU A 53 -15.10 8.76 19.90
C LEU A 53 -15.75 7.59 19.14
N VAL A 54 -16.96 7.22 19.53
CA VAL A 54 -17.80 6.20 18.89
C VAL A 54 -19.13 6.82 18.48
N SER A 55 -19.64 6.43 17.32
CA SER A 55 -20.94 6.87 16.81
C SER A 55 -21.82 5.68 16.51
N THR A 56 -23.13 5.86 16.65
CA THR A 56 -24.11 4.82 16.32
C THR A 56 -24.56 4.97 14.87
N ASN A 57 -24.59 3.86 14.14
CA ASN A 57 -25.09 3.81 12.75
C ASN A 57 -26.63 3.77 12.67
N ALA A 58 -27.31 3.98 13.80
CA ALA A 58 -28.76 3.95 13.95
C ALA A 58 -29.17 4.84 15.13
N PHE A 59 -30.47 5.07 15.27
CA PHE A 59 -31.04 5.63 16.50
C PHE A 59 -30.68 4.75 17.69
N PHE A 60 -30.29 5.37 18.81
CA PHE A 60 -29.76 4.64 19.96
C PHE A 60 -30.72 4.79 21.15
N SER A 61 -31.48 3.73 21.41
CA SER A 61 -32.49 3.69 22.49
C SER A 61 -31.84 3.39 23.83
N THR A 62 -32.24 4.13 24.86
CA THR A 62 -31.73 4.05 26.23
C THR A 62 -32.86 4.29 27.22
N THR A 63 -32.63 4.02 28.49
CA THR A 63 -33.64 4.18 29.55
C THR A 63 -33.03 4.83 30.78
N GLU A 64 -33.83 5.62 31.51
CA GLU A 64 -33.46 6.12 32.83
C GLU A 64 -33.48 4.99 33.89
N ASP A 65 -34.15 3.86 33.61
CA ASP A 65 -34.29 2.73 34.53
C ASP A 65 -33.18 1.69 34.35
N ARG A 66 -32.22 1.69 35.29
CA ARG A 66 -31.09 0.75 35.29
C ARG A 66 -31.53 -0.71 35.39
N ASP A 67 -32.56 -1.01 36.18
CA ASP A 67 -33.01 -2.40 36.39
C ASP A 67 -33.70 -2.91 35.12
N MET A 68 -34.41 -2.04 34.41
CA MET A 68 -34.95 -2.39 33.10
C MET A 68 -33.87 -2.66 32.07
N ALA A 69 -32.83 -1.80 32.02
CA ALA A 69 -31.65 -2.04 31.18
C ALA A 69 -31.00 -3.40 31.49
N LEU A 70 -30.80 -3.73 32.77
CA LEU A 70 -30.30 -5.04 33.18
C LEU A 70 -31.23 -6.19 32.76
N GLY A 71 -32.54 -5.98 32.73
CA GLY A 71 -33.52 -6.93 32.20
C GLY A 71 -33.25 -7.31 30.73
N PHE A 72 -32.80 -6.38 29.89
CA PHE A 72 -32.39 -6.67 28.51
C PHE A 72 -31.07 -7.46 28.41
N THR A 73 -30.33 -7.59 29.51
CA THR A 73 -29.15 -8.47 29.63
C THR A 73 -29.49 -9.87 30.18
N ALA A 74 -30.79 -10.18 30.37
CA ALA A 74 -31.24 -11.44 30.93
C ALA A 74 -30.98 -12.63 29.97
N GLY A 75 -29.93 -13.37 30.31
CA GLY A 75 -29.44 -14.61 29.71
C GLY A 75 -28.38 -15.14 30.67
N SER A 76 -28.52 -16.40 31.11
CA SER A 76 -27.63 -17.01 32.09
C SER A 76 -26.33 -17.44 31.41
N ILE A 77 -25.24 -16.78 31.81
CA ILE A 77 -23.83 -17.06 31.51
C ILE A 77 -23.39 -16.58 30.12
N ASP A 78 -22.35 -15.76 30.11
CA ASP A 78 -21.60 -15.41 28.89
C ASP A 78 -21.05 -16.69 28.25
N THR A 79 -21.30 -16.90 26.96
CA THR A 79 -20.64 -17.97 26.22
C THR A 79 -19.25 -17.49 25.78
N ASP A 80 -18.43 -18.37 25.19
CA ASP A 80 -17.14 -17.95 24.66
C ASP A 80 -17.27 -16.84 23.60
N ASP A 81 -18.38 -16.81 22.86
CA ASP A 81 -18.61 -15.89 21.75
C ASP A 81 -19.59 -14.75 22.05
N GLU A 82 -20.56 -14.92 22.95
CA GLU A 82 -21.56 -13.90 23.30
C GLU A 82 -21.34 -13.33 24.71
N LYS A 83 -21.26 -12.00 24.80
CA LYS A 83 -21.06 -11.26 26.05
C LYS A 83 -22.26 -10.35 26.33
N HIS A 84 -22.72 -10.36 27.57
CA HIS A 84 -23.79 -9.49 28.02
C HIS A 84 -23.21 -8.22 28.61
N ILE A 85 -23.59 -7.07 28.03
CA ILE A 85 -23.09 -5.76 28.44
C ILE A 85 -24.20 -4.86 28.99
N LEU A 86 -23.84 -4.08 30.01
CA LEU A 86 -24.58 -2.91 30.44
C LEU A 86 -23.81 -1.68 29.98
N ILE A 87 -24.44 -0.89 29.13
CA ILE A 87 -23.97 0.42 28.71
C ILE A 87 -24.53 1.45 29.69
N GLU A 88 -23.66 2.26 30.27
CA GLU A 88 -24.00 3.46 31.04
C GLU A 88 -23.52 4.69 30.27
N ILE A 89 -24.46 5.56 29.88
CA ILE A 89 -24.18 6.83 29.22
C ILE A 89 -24.34 7.93 30.25
N VAL A 90 -23.25 8.65 30.50
CA VAL A 90 -23.26 9.87 31.29
C VAL A 90 -23.55 11.04 30.37
N VAL A 91 -24.59 11.81 30.69
CA VAL A 91 -25.00 12.99 29.93
C VAL A 91 -24.72 14.24 30.77
N ASP A 92 -23.83 15.10 30.27
CA ASP A 92 -23.58 16.38 30.92
C ASP A 92 -24.69 17.38 30.54
N SER A 93 -25.37 17.90 31.55
CA SER A 93 -26.41 18.94 31.45
C SER A 93 -25.96 20.24 30.76
N GLN A 94 -24.66 20.49 30.63
CA GLN A 94 -24.10 21.67 29.97
C GLN A 94 -23.83 21.47 28.47
N LEU A 95 -24.01 20.25 27.94
CA LEU A 95 -23.81 19.95 26.51
C LEU A 95 -24.84 20.71 25.67
N LYS A 96 -24.35 21.48 24.70
CA LYS A 96 -25.23 22.33 23.88
C LYS A 96 -25.94 21.57 22.77
N ARG A 97 -25.42 20.40 22.33
CA ARG A 97 -25.82 19.77 21.06
C ARG A 97 -25.70 18.25 21.04
N VAL A 98 -26.45 17.57 21.91
CA VAL A 98 -26.71 16.14 21.78
C VAL A 98 -28.22 15.96 21.59
N THR A 99 -28.65 15.66 20.37
CA THR A 99 -30.08 15.52 20.06
C THR A 99 -30.60 14.18 20.57
N PHE A 100 -31.51 14.24 21.52
CA PHE A 100 -32.27 13.10 22.02
C PHE A 100 -33.69 13.54 22.37
N ALA A 101 -34.62 12.60 22.44
CA ALA A 101 -35.96 12.89 22.94
C ALA A 101 -36.41 11.83 23.93
N LYS A 102 -37.22 12.26 24.91
CA LYS A 102 -38.00 11.35 25.73
C LYS A 102 -39.15 10.80 24.89
N THR A 103 -39.20 9.50 24.70
CA THR A 103 -40.26 8.84 23.90
C THR A 103 -41.37 8.26 24.79
N ASN A 104 -41.56 8.85 25.98
CA ASN A 104 -42.56 8.45 26.97
C ASN A 104 -43.95 8.40 26.33
N GLY A 105 -44.56 7.21 26.31
CA GLY A 105 -45.86 6.94 25.71
C GLY A 105 -45.83 6.22 24.36
N PHE A 106 -44.66 6.12 23.71
CA PHE A 106 -44.44 5.32 22.49
C PHE A 106 -43.61 4.07 22.74
N SER A 107 -42.92 3.98 23.89
CA SER A 107 -42.15 2.80 24.23
C SER A 107 -43.05 1.56 24.34
N ARG A 108 -42.59 0.45 23.76
CA ARG A 108 -43.26 -0.84 23.89
C ARG A 108 -43.25 -1.34 25.34
N MET A 109 -42.24 -0.93 26.11
CA MET A 109 -42.09 -1.26 27.52
C MET A 109 -42.57 -0.07 28.36
N LYS A 110 -42.96 -0.32 29.62
CA LYS A 110 -43.32 0.76 30.56
C LYS A 110 -42.05 1.37 31.14
N GLU A 111 -41.32 2.11 30.31
CA GLU A 111 -40.01 2.67 30.67
C GLU A 111 -39.89 4.14 30.30
N ASN A 112 -38.99 4.83 31.01
CA ASN A 112 -38.60 6.20 30.68
C ASN A 112 -37.55 6.16 29.57
N GLU A 113 -38.00 5.85 28.36
CA GLU A 113 -37.15 5.67 27.19
C GLU A 113 -36.66 7.02 26.65
N ILE A 114 -35.35 7.08 26.38
CA ILE A 114 -34.68 8.18 25.71
C ILE A 114 -34.05 7.64 24.42
N LEU A 115 -34.45 8.24 23.30
CA LEU A 115 -33.93 7.90 21.99
C LEU A 115 -32.95 8.96 21.52
N PHE A 116 -31.68 8.57 21.37
CA PHE A 116 -30.67 9.40 20.74
C PHE A 116 -30.80 9.37 19.22
N ASN A 117 -30.49 10.50 18.60
CA ASN A 117 -30.55 10.67 17.16
C ASN A 117 -29.48 9.81 16.43
N LEU A 118 -29.71 9.55 15.14
CA LEU A 118 -28.75 8.83 14.30
C LEU A 118 -27.45 9.62 14.17
N GLY A 119 -26.31 8.96 14.33
CA GLY A 119 -25.00 9.62 14.29
C GLY A 119 -24.63 10.38 15.56
N THR A 120 -25.34 10.15 16.67
CA THR A 120 -24.94 10.69 17.98
C THR A 120 -23.57 10.13 18.36
N ILE A 121 -22.68 11.03 18.78
CA ILE A 121 -21.30 10.72 19.14
C ILE A 121 -21.19 10.58 20.66
N PHE A 122 -20.50 9.53 21.08
CA PHE A 122 -20.16 9.27 22.47
C PHE A 122 -18.66 9.09 22.62
N LYS A 123 -18.09 9.54 23.73
CA LYS A 123 -16.70 9.24 24.11
C LYS A 123 -16.69 7.97 24.93
N LEU A 124 -15.98 6.95 24.46
CA LEU A 124 -15.87 5.68 25.18
C LEU A 124 -14.91 5.83 26.35
N HIS A 125 -15.42 5.87 27.58
CA HIS A 125 -14.62 6.17 28.77
C HIS A 125 -13.94 4.94 29.35
N SER A 126 -14.69 3.85 29.54
CA SER A 126 -14.14 2.60 30.05
C SER A 126 -14.96 1.38 29.64
N VAL A 127 -14.28 0.24 29.49
CA VAL A 127 -14.88 -1.05 29.19
C VAL A 127 -14.24 -2.09 30.10
N GLY A 128 -15.01 -2.72 30.99
CA GLY A 128 -14.49 -3.67 31.95
C GLY A 128 -15.56 -4.59 32.52
N PHE A 129 -15.15 -5.69 33.16
CA PHE A 129 -16.08 -6.59 33.81
C PHE A 129 -16.43 -6.08 35.21
N ASP A 130 -17.73 -5.94 35.50
CA ASP A 130 -18.24 -5.53 36.79
C ASP A 130 -18.67 -6.77 37.60
N SER A 131 -17.90 -7.09 38.64
CA SER A 131 -18.13 -8.25 39.49
C SER A 131 -19.39 -8.15 40.36
N THR A 132 -19.95 -6.95 40.55
CA THR A 132 -21.16 -6.76 41.37
C THR A 132 -22.42 -7.16 40.61
N ILE A 133 -22.50 -6.84 39.32
CA ILE A 133 -23.62 -7.21 38.45
C ILE A 133 -23.33 -8.46 37.61
N GLN A 134 -22.10 -9.00 37.66
CA GLN A 134 -21.66 -10.16 36.88
C GLN A 134 -21.87 -9.96 35.37
N LYS A 135 -21.58 -8.76 34.90
CA LYS A 135 -21.75 -8.34 33.50
C LYS A 135 -20.61 -7.42 33.10
N TRP A 136 -20.38 -7.32 31.79
CA TRP A 136 -19.48 -6.31 31.25
C TRP A 136 -20.13 -4.94 31.32
N LYS A 137 -19.39 -3.94 31.77
CA LYS A 137 -19.84 -2.55 31.89
C LYS A 137 -19.08 -1.69 30.89
N VAL A 138 -19.84 -0.94 30.10
CA VAL A 138 -19.34 0.02 29.11
C VAL A 138 -19.79 1.41 29.53
N ILE A 139 -18.85 2.28 29.86
CA ILE A 139 -19.15 3.67 30.24
C ILE A 139 -18.87 4.56 29.04
N MET A 140 -19.87 5.32 28.62
CA MET A 140 -19.82 6.29 27.54
C MET A 140 -20.20 7.68 28.05
N LEU A 141 -19.58 8.71 27.50
CA LEU A 141 -19.95 10.10 27.74
C LEU A 141 -20.63 10.64 26.49
N ALA A 142 -21.86 11.13 26.58
CA ALA A 142 -22.45 11.88 25.47
C ALA A 142 -21.63 13.16 25.24
N THR A 143 -21.30 13.49 23.99
CA THR A 143 -20.41 14.62 23.70
C THR A 143 -20.74 15.28 22.36
N ASP A 144 -20.48 16.58 22.25
CA ASP A 144 -20.52 17.34 21.00
C ASP A 144 -19.13 17.54 20.36
N GLU A 145 -18.07 16.95 20.94
CA GLU A 145 -16.66 17.04 20.48
C GLU A 145 -16.49 16.73 18.98
N GLY A 146 -17.26 15.79 18.43
CA GLY A 146 -17.19 15.43 17.01
C GLY A 146 -18.14 16.22 16.09
N TYR A 147 -19.16 16.88 16.66
CA TYR A 147 -20.17 17.58 15.86
C TYR A 147 -19.59 18.84 15.22
N THR A 148 -18.79 19.60 15.96
CA THR A 148 -18.12 20.81 15.43
C THR A 148 -17.15 20.44 14.30
N ILE A 149 -16.36 19.38 14.48
CA ILE A 149 -15.39 18.91 13.47
C ILE A 149 -16.09 18.55 12.15
N VAL A 150 -17.20 17.79 12.22
CA VAL A 150 -17.95 17.41 11.03
C VAL A 150 -18.58 18.63 10.36
N GLN A 151 -19.09 19.60 11.12
CA GLN A 151 -19.67 20.82 10.54
C GLN A 151 -18.61 21.72 9.93
N ASP A 152 -17.47 21.90 10.57
CA ASP A 152 -16.35 22.69 10.06
C ASP A 152 -15.81 22.06 8.77
N TYR A 153 -15.68 20.73 8.74
CA TYR A 153 -15.30 20.00 7.53
C TYR A 153 -16.36 20.11 6.43
N LEU A 154 -17.64 19.94 6.74
CA LEU A 154 -18.73 20.11 5.76
C LEU A 154 -18.82 21.54 5.23
N ALA A 155 -18.59 22.54 6.07
CA ALA A 155 -18.52 23.94 5.66
C ALA A 155 -17.34 24.16 4.71
N LEU A 156 -16.18 23.57 5.02
CA LEU A 156 -15.00 23.63 4.17
C LEU A 156 -15.21 22.92 2.83
N VAL A 157 -15.81 21.74 2.83
CA VAL A 157 -16.15 21.01 1.60
C VAL A 157 -17.09 21.87 0.76
N LYS A 158 -18.18 22.40 1.32
CA LYS A 158 -19.10 23.30 0.60
C LYS A 158 -18.39 24.50 -0.03
N ILE A 159 -17.45 25.11 0.69
CA ILE A 159 -16.64 26.22 0.16
C ILE A 159 -15.70 25.74 -0.96
N GLN A 160 -15.08 24.58 -0.79
CA GLN A 160 -14.09 24.04 -1.72
C GLN A 160 -14.70 23.60 -3.07
N ILE A 161 -15.86 22.97 -3.05
CA ILE A 161 -16.54 22.48 -4.26
C ILE A 161 -17.64 23.42 -4.77
N ASN A 162 -17.96 24.50 -4.03
CA ASN A 162 -19.04 25.43 -4.34
C ASN A 162 -20.36 24.71 -4.63
N GLU A 163 -20.63 23.64 -3.88
CA GLU A 163 -21.82 22.80 -4.01
C GLU A 163 -22.63 22.89 -2.72
N THR A 164 -23.94 23.07 -2.88
CA THR A 164 -24.88 23.21 -1.76
C THR A 164 -25.81 22.03 -1.63
N GLU A 165 -25.97 21.22 -2.68
CA GLU A 165 -26.88 20.08 -2.71
C GLU A 165 -26.36 18.93 -1.85
N PRO A 166 -27.04 18.56 -0.74
CA PRO A 166 -26.55 17.56 0.19
C PRO A 166 -26.29 16.19 -0.44
N VAL A 167 -27.08 15.83 -1.45
CA VAL A 167 -26.96 14.57 -2.19
C VAL A 167 -25.68 14.52 -3.02
N LEU A 168 -25.28 15.63 -3.65
CA LEU A 168 -24.04 15.72 -4.41
C LEU A 168 -22.83 15.74 -3.49
N ILE A 169 -22.92 16.50 -2.39
CA ILE A 169 -21.89 16.54 -1.34
C ILE A 169 -21.65 15.13 -0.79
N PHE A 170 -22.70 14.37 -0.50
CA PHE A 170 -22.56 13.01 0.03
C PHE A 170 -21.78 12.08 -0.92
N GLY A 171 -22.13 12.07 -2.21
CA GLY A 171 -21.42 11.27 -3.19
C GLY A 171 -19.96 11.71 -3.37
N HIS A 172 -19.68 13.02 -3.30
CA HIS A 172 -18.32 13.56 -3.31
C HIS A 172 -17.53 13.16 -2.05
N LEU A 173 -18.16 13.15 -0.87
CA LEU A 173 -17.52 12.71 0.36
C LEU A 173 -17.12 11.23 0.31
N LEU A 174 -17.97 10.36 -0.25
CA LEU A 174 -17.62 8.96 -0.49
C LEU A 174 -16.35 8.84 -1.35
N ASP A 175 -16.25 9.68 -2.38
CA ASP A 175 -15.07 9.74 -3.25
C ASP A 175 -13.83 10.23 -2.47
N GLN A 176 -13.92 11.32 -1.70
CA GLN A 176 -12.82 11.83 -0.88
C GLN A 176 -12.35 10.83 0.19
N MET A 177 -13.25 10.01 0.72
CA MET A 177 -12.93 8.91 1.65
C MET A 177 -12.25 7.70 0.97
N GLY A 178 -12.00 7.76 -0.34
CA GLY A 178 -11.44 6.64 -1.10
C GLY A 178 -12.44 5.54 -1.46
N GLN A 179 -13.73 5.74 -1.16
CA GLN A 179 -14.80 4.78 -1.44
C GLN A 179 -15.37 4.99 -2.85
N PHE A 180 -14.48 5.02 -3.85
CA PHE A 180 -14.80 5.41 -5.23
C PHE A 180 -15.93 4.57 -5.85
N GLN A 181 -15.94 3.25 -5.62
CA GLN A 181 -16.98 2.36 -6.12
C GLN A 181 -18.36 2.67 -5.55
N LYS A 182 -18.43 2.97 -4.24
CA LYS A 182 -19.69 3.36 -3.59
C LYS A 182 -20.16 4.72 -4.08
N SER A 183 -19.24 5.65 -4.30
CA SER A 183 -19.56 6.95 -4.91
C SER A 183 -20.16 6.77 -6.32
N ALA A 184 -19.51 5.99 -7.19
CA ALA A 184 -20.04 5.73 -8.53
C ALA A 184 -21.38 4.98 -8.51
N ALA A 185 -21.54 3.98 -7.63
CA ALA A 185 -22.81 3.27 -7.48
C ALA A 185 -23.92 4.19 -6.97
N TYR A 186 -23.60 5.10 -6.04
CA TYR A 186 -24.51 6.10 -5.51
C TYR A 186 -24.98 7.05 -6.60
N PHE A 187 -24.08 7.65 -7.38
CA PHE A 187 -24.45 8.57 -8.47
C PHE A 187 -25.22 7.87 -9.60
N ASN A 188 -24.87 6.64 -9.95
CA ASN A 188 -25.65 5.83 -10.89
C ASN A 188 -27.07 5.53 -10.39
N ALA A 189 -27.23 5.22 -9.09
CA ALA A 189 -28.54 5.03 -8.49
C ALA A 189 -29.33 6.35 -8.46
N LEU A 190 -28.65 7.46 -8.17
CA LEU A 190 -29.23 8.80 -8.16
C LEU A 190 -29.79 9.15 -9.55
N LEU A 191 -28.99 9.00 -10.62
CA LEU A 191 -29.44 9.21 -12.01
C LEU A 191 -30.70 8.41 -12.38
N LYS A 192 -30.81 7.15 -11.90
CA LYS A 192 -31.98 6.30 -12.16
C LYS A 192 -33.22 6.70 -11.36
N SER A 193 -33.03 7.31 -10.20
CA SER A 193 -34.11 7.70 -9.27
C SER A 193 -34.64 9.12 -9.51
N ILE A 194 -33.92 9.92 -10.30
CA ILE A 194 -34.28 11.32 -10.56
C ILE A 194 -35.53 11.39 -11.44
N PRO A 195 -36.57 12.16 -11.04
CA PRO A 195 -37.72 12.40 -11.89
C PRO A 195 -37.37 13.19 -13.17
N ASP A 196 -38.14 13.00 -14.24
CA ASP A 196 -37.89 13.64 -15.55
C ASP A 196 -37.86 15.18 -15.52
N ASN A 197 -38.49 15.80 -14.51
CA ASN A 197 -38.61 17.26 -14.37
C ASN A 197 -37.39 17.95 -13.73
N VAL A 198 -36.34 17.21 -13.39
CA VAL A 198 -35.13 17.77 -12.79
C VAL A 198 -34.28 18.51 -13.81
N THR A 199 -33.65 19.61 -13.37
CA THR A 199 -32.89 20.51 -14.22
C THR A 199 -31.68 19.80 -14.85
N ASP A 200 -31.37 20.19 -16.09
CA ASP A 200 -30.19 19.66 -16.78
C ASP A 200 -28.89 20.04 -16.07
N GLU A 201 -28.86 21.14 -15.31
CA GLU A 201 -27.70 21.49 -14.49
C GLU A 201 -27.46 20.47 -13.36
N PHE A 202 -28.52 20.04 -12.69
CA PHE A 202 -28.38 19.03 -11.63
C PHE A 202 -27.92 17.69 -12.20
N LYS A 203 -28.44 17.29 -13.37
CA LYS A 203 -27.95 16.11 -14.11
C LYS A 203 -26.48 16.26 -14.48
N ALA A 204 -26.07 17.43 -15.00
CA ALA A 204 -24.70 17.70 -15.37
C ALA A 204 -23.74 17.61 -14.17
N SER A 205 -24.13 18.11 -13.00
CA SER A 205 -23.33 17.96 -11.78
C SER A 205 -23.15 16.50 -11.39
N ILE A 206 -24.19 15.66 -11.49
CA ILE A 206 -24.08 14.22 -11.19
C ILE A 206 -23.12 13.53 -12.15
N HIS A 207 -23.23 13.82 -13.45
CA HIS A 207 -22.32 13.26 -14.46
C HIS A 207 -20.86 13.68 -14.20
N ASN A 208 -20.60 14.94 -13.78
CA ASN A 208 -19.27 15.35 -13.37
C ASN A 208 -18.74 14.55 -12.17
N TYR A 209 -19.52 14.43 -11.09
CA TYR A 209 -19.06 13.68 -9.92
C TYR A 209 -18.94 12.17 -10.17
N LEU A 210 -19.78 11.62 -11.05
CA LEU A 210 -19.65 10.25 -11.52
C LEU A 210 -18.36 10.07 -12.34
N GLY A 211 -18.02 11.05 -13.17
CA GLY A 211 -16.75 11.12 -13.88
C GLY A 211 -15.55 11.11 -12.92
N ASP A 212 -15.59 11.90 -11.84
CA ASP A 212 -14.55 11.93 -10.80
C ASP A 212 -14.41 10.56 -10.13
N ALA A 213 -15.53 9.95 -9.75
CA ALA A 213 -15.54 8.63 -9.13
C ALA A 213 -14.98 7.54 -10.06
N TYR A 214 -15.23 7.61 -11.37
CA TYR A 214 -14.63 6.70 -12.35
C TYR A 214 -13.16 6.98 -12.58
N LEU A 215 -12.75 8.25 -12.61
CA LEU A 215 -11.35 8.65 -12.74
C LEU A 215 -10.51 8.09 -11.59
N HIS A 216 -10.98 8.22 -10.34
CA HIS A 216 -10.28 7.68 -9.18
C HIS A 216 -10.26 6.14 -9.12
N GLN A 217 -11.18 5.46 -9.83
CA GLN A 217 -11.13 4.00 -10.05
C GLN A 217 -10.13 3.59 -11.15
N GLY A 218 -9.59 4.53 -11.91
CA GLY A 218 -8.77 4.26 -13.11
C GLY A 218 -9.60 3.90 -14.35
N GLN A 219 -10.91 4.17 -14.33
CA GLN A 219 -11.83 3.97 -15.46
C GLN A 219 -11.86 5.22 -16.34
N ASP A 220 -10.69 5.61 -16.86
CA ASP A 220 -10.51 6.91 -17.51
C ASP A 220 -11.34 7.11 -18.79
N LYS A 221 -11.77 6.03 -19.46
CA LYS A 221 -12.64 6.14 -20.63
C LYS A 221 -14.05 6.53 -20.21
N GLN A 222 -14.61 5.84 -19.21
CA GLN A 222 -15.93 6.12 -18.66
C GLN A 222 -15.95 7.52 -18.03
N ALA A 223 -14.88 7.89 -17.30
CA ALA A 223 -14.76 9.24 -16.73
C ALA A 223 -14.92 10.34 -17.80
N VAL A 224 -14.22 10.22 -18.93
CA VAL A 224 -14.32 11.19 -20.04
C VAL A 224 -15.71 11.20 -20.67
N GLU A 225 -16.33 10.03 -20.87
CA GLU A 225 -17.70 9.93 -21.39
C GLU A 225 -18.69 10.69 -20.49
N GLU A 226 -18.60 10.51 -19.17
CA GLU A 226 -19.47 11.23 -18.21
C GLU A 226 -19.19 12.74 -18.21
N TYR A 227 -17.93 13.18 -18.25
CA TYR A 227 -17.61 14.61 -18.32
C TYR A 227 -18.11 15.26 -19.63
N ILE A 228 -18.09 14.53 -20.75
CA ILE A 228 -18.64 15.01 -22.04
C ILE A 228 -20.16 15.17 -21.92
N VAL A 229 -20.86 14.21 -21.31
CA VAL A 229 -22.32 14.34 -21.08
C VAL A 229 -22.63 15.57 -20.24
N ALA A 230 -21.87 15.81 -19.16
CA ALA A 230 -22.03 17.00 -18.34
C ALA A 230 -21.74 18.31 -19.11
N TYR A 231 -20.72 18.31 -19.97
CA TYR A 231 -20.41 19.45 -20.85
C TYR A 231 -21.55 19.73 -21.82
N ASP A 232 -22.06 18.71 -22.51
CA ASP A 232 -23.13 18.85 -23.50
C ASP A 232 -24.43 19.39 -22.87
N LEU A 233 -24.79 18.89 -21.68
CA LEU A 233 -25.94 19.39 -20.91
C LEU A 233 -25.77 20.87 -20.58
N ARG A 234 -24.60 21.29 -20.11
CA ARG A 234 -24.32 22.70 -19.77
C ARG A 234 -24.22 23.61 -20.98
N MET A 235 -23.70 23.10 -22.09
CA MET A 235 -23.61 23.83 -23.35
C MET A 235 -25.00 24.10 -23.92
N ALA A 236 -25.94 23.15 -23.75
CA ALA A 236 -27.34 23.33 -24.13
C ALA A 236 -28.06 24.38 -23.26
N ILE A 237 -27.70 24.52 -21.98
CA ILE A 237 -28.22 25.57 -21.09
C ILE A 237 -27.71 26.95 -21.52
N SER A 238 -26.38 27.10 -21.64
CA SER A 238 -25.75 28.35 -22.07
C SER A 238 -24.30 28.15 -22.50
N THR A 239 -23.92 28.76 -23.62
CA THR A 239 -22.52 28.81 -24.11
C THR A 239 -21.54 29.56 -23.19
N ASP A 240 -22.04 30.21 -22.13
CA ASP A 240 -21.24 30.93 -21.13
C ASP A 240 -21.48 30.36 -19.71
N HIS A 241 -22.01 29.14 -19.62
CA HIS A 241 -22.39 28.52 -18.34
C HIS A 241 -21.16 28.27 -17.45
N PRO A 242 -21.19 28.63 -16.15
CA PRO A 242 -20.03 28.50 -15.26
C PRO A 242 -19.44 27.10 -15.16
N GLY A 243 -20.30 26.08 -15.15
CA GLY A 243 -19.89 24.68 -15.05
C GLY A 243 -19.17 24.11 -16.28
N LEU A 244 -19.15 24.82 -17.42
CA LEU A 244 -18.39 24.39 -18.61
C LEU A 244 -16.90 24.35 -18.33
N VAL A 245 -16.42 25.33 -17.55
CA VAL A 245 -15.03 25.41 -17.12
C VAL A 245 -14.64 24.15 -16.35
N HIS A 246 -15.47 23.73 -15.39
CA HIS A 246 -15.20 22.55 -14.60
C HIS A 246 -15.18 21.27 -15.45
N SER A 247 -16.16 21.06 -16.33
CA SER A 247 -16.20 19.88 -17.20
C SER A 247 -14.99 19.82 -18.15
N LEU A 248 -14.61 20.95 -18.78
CA LEU A 248 -13.44 21.00 -19.67
C LEU A 248 -12.11 20.80 -18.93
N ILE A 249 -11.96 21.36 -17.73
CA ILE A 249 -10.78 21.11 -16.87
C ILE A 249 -10.67 19.61 -16.58
N SER A 250 -11.77 18.97 -16.19
CA SER A 250 -11.80 17.53 -15.89
C SER A 250 -11.46 16.70 -17.13
N ILE A 251 -12.04 16.99 -18.29
CA ILE A 251 -11.71 16.35 -19.58
C ILE A 251 -10.21 16.50 -19.89
N GLY A 252 -9.68 17.74 -19.85
CA GLY A 252 -8.27 18.01 -20.11
C GLY A 252 -7.33 17.31 -19.14
N ALA A 253 -7.70 17.27 -17.85
CA ALA A 253 -6.92 16.58 -16.81
C ALA A 253 -6.86 15.07 -17.05
N THR A 254 -7.97 14.44 -17.45
CA THR A 254 -8.04 13.00 -17.75
C THR A 254 -7.30 12.66 -19.05
N ILE A 255 -7.43 13.48 -20.09
CA ILE A 255 -6.68 13.31 -21.35
C ILE A 255 -5.16 13.38 -21.10
N ARG A 256 -4.71 14.36 -20.28
CA ARG A 256 -3.31 14.47 -19.86
C ARG A 256 -2.85 13.22 -19.10
N ALA A 257 -3.69 12.66 -18.22
CA ALA A 257 -3.34 11.46 -17.46
C ALA A 257 -3.08 10.24 -18.37
N LYS A 258 -3.70 10.19 -19.56
CA LYS A 258 -3.44 9.19 -20.60
C LYS A 258 -2.17 9.46 -21.44
N GLY A 259 -1.47 10.56 -21.17
CA GLY A 259 -0.25 10.94 -21.88
C GLY A 259 -0.47 11.77 -23.14
N ASP A 260 -1.70 12.18 -23.46
CA ASP A 260 -1.98 13.05 -24.60
C ASP A 260 -1.94 14.53 -24.19
N SER A 261 -0.73 15.05 -24.04
CA SER A 261 -0.48 16.43 -23.61
C SER A 261 -1.04 17.46 -24.59
N ASP A 262 -1.04 17.17 -25.89
CA ASP A 262 -1.44 18.12 -26.93
C ASP A 262 -2.94 18.37 -26.90
N ARG A 263 -3.77 17.32 -26.84
CA ARG A 263 -5.22 17.47 -26.69
C ARG A 263 -5.60 18.08 -25.35
N ALA A 264 -4.87 17.75 -24.27
CA ALA A 264 -5.11 18.35 -22.98
C ALA A 264 -4.90 19.87 -22.98
N ILE A 265 -3.83 20.37 -23.61
CA ILE A 265 -3.58 21.81 -23.76
C ILE A 265 -4.70 22.49 -24.57
N LEU A 266 -5.22 21.86 -25.62
CA LEU A 266 -6.33 22.43 -26.40
C LEU A 266 -7.58 22.65 -25.53
N CYS A 267 -7.99 21.64 -24.75
CA CYS A 267 -9.11 21.78 -23.82
C CYS A 267 -8.88 22.89 -22.78
N LEU A 268 -7.68 22.97 -22.22
CA LEU A 268 -7.35 23.98 -21.19
C LEU A 268 -7.24 25.40 -21.76
N ASN A 269 -6.82 25.54 -23.03
CA ASN A 269 -6.85 26.83 -23.73
C ASN A 269 -8.29 27.28 -24.02
N GLU A 270 -9.19 26.36 -24.35
CA GLU A 270 -10.63 26.66 -24.47
C GLU A 270 -11.21 27.17 -23.15
N VAL A 271 -10.83 26.55 -22.03
CA VAL A 271 -11.18 27.03 -20.69
C VAL A 271 -10.69 28.46 -20.47
N LYS A 272 -9.44 28.76 -20.84
CA LYS A 272 -8.88 30.11 -20.69
C LYS A 272 -9.69 31.13 -21.48
N MET A 273 -10.07 30.82 -22.73
CA MET A 273 -10.92 31.70 -23.55
C MET A 273 -12.30 31.94 -22.91
N LEU A 274 -12.93 30.89 -22.34
CA LEU A 274 -14.20 31.03 -21.63
C LEU A 274 -14.06 31.91 -20.37
N LEU A 275 -13.00 31.70 -19.60
CA LEU A 275 -12.72 32.50 -18.40
C LEU A 275 -12.42 33.96 -18.73
N GLU A 276 -11.59 34.25 -19.74
CA GLU A 276 -11.31 35.62 -20.21
C GLU A 276 -12.61 36.35 -20.58
N LYS A 277 -13.50 35.68 -21.32
CA LYS A 277 -14.82 36.23 -21.68
C LYS A 277 -15.69 36.51 -20.44
N ARG A 278 -15.64 35.66 -19.41
CA ARG A 278 -16.46 35.80 -18.19
C ARG A 278 -15.91 36.85 -17.22
N LEU A 279 -14.60 36.85 -17.00
CA LEU A 279 -13.89 37.83 -16.17
C LEU A 279 -14.03 39.25 -16.72
N SER A 280 -14.09 39.42 -18.05
CA SER A 280 -14.36 40.73 -18.67
C SER A 280 -15.74 41.32 -18.33
N LYS A 281 -16.70 40.49 -17.91
CA LYS A 281 -18.07 40.89 -17.57
C LYS A 281 -18.29 41.01 -16.07
N THR A 282 -17.67 40.13 -15.28
CA THR A 282 -17.88 40.03 -13.83
C THR A 282 -16.61 39.53 -13.14
N GLN A 283 -16.11 40.29 -12.16
CA GLN A 283 -15.03 39.83 -11.29
C GLN A 283 -15.60 38.90 -10.20
N SER A 284 -15.83 37.63 -10.55
CA SER A 284 -16.31 36.62 -9.61
C SER A 284 -15.14 35.89 -8.95
N TRP A 285 -15.19 35.74 -7.62
CA TRP A 285 -14.22 34.93 -6.85
C TRP A 285 -14.12 33.49 -7.38
N SER A 286 -15.24 32.91 -7.83
CA SER A 286 -15.28 31.56 -8.41
C SER A 286 -14.50 31.47 -9.72
N ASP A 287 -14.55 32.50 -10.56
CA ASP A 287 -13.86 32.49 -11.86
C ASP A 287 -12.35 32.62 -11.70
N ALA A 288 -11.89 33.40 -10.73
CA ALA A 288 -10.47 33.49 -10.42
C ALA A 288 -9.90 32.21 -9.78
N ILE A 289 -10.70 31.48 -8.99
CA ILE A 289 -10.33 30.13 -8.53
C ILE A 289 -10.22 29.17 -9.71
N ASN A 290 -11.19 29.19 -10.62
CA ASN A 290 -11.18 28.37 -11.82
C ASN A 290 -10.00 28.70 -12.74
N GLU A 291 -9.61 29.97 -12.84
CA GLU A 291 -8.40 30.42 -13.53
C GLU A 291 -7.16 29.78 -12.91
N ALA A 292 -6.97 29.88 -11.59
CA ALA A 292 -5.83 29.27 -10.91
C ALA A 292 -5.80 27.73 -11.06
N ILE A 293 -6.97 27.06 -11.02
CA ILE A 293 -7.07 25.62 -11.29
C ILE A 293 -6.63 25.32 -12.72
N THR A 294 -7.10 26.09 -13.71
CA THR A 294 -6.74 25.94 -15.13
C THR A 294 -5.24 26.11 -15.32
N LEU A 295 -4.65 27.17 -14.78
CA LEU A 295 -3.20 27.43 -14.80
C LEU A 295 -2.41 26.27 -14.18
N ARG A 296 -2.87 25.73 -13.05
CA ARG A 296 -2.27 24.52 -12.45
C ARG A 296 -2.33 23.33 -13.42
N HIS A 297 -3.47 23.09 -14.08
CA HIS A 297 -3.58 21.98 -15.02
C HIS A 297 -2.71 22.17 -16.26
N ILE A 298 -2.58 23.39 -16.77
CA ILE A 298 -1.65 23.72 -17.87
C ILE A 298 -0.20 23.46 -17.42
N GLY A 299 0.18 23.92 -16.23
CA GLY A 299 1.48 23.63 -15.63
C GLY A 299 1.74 22.13 -15.55
N LEU A 300 0.76 21.33 -15.10
CA LEU A 300 0.86 19.86 -15.07
C LEU A 300 1.02 19.24 -16.47
N VAL A 301 0.45 19.82 -17.53
CA VAL A 301 0.72 19.35 -18.90
C VAL A 301 2.18 19.61 -19.27
N TYR A 302 2.73 20.78 -18.97
CA TYR A 302 4.13 21.06 -19.22
C TYR A 302 5.09 20.19 -18.39
N VAL A 303 4.69 19.77 -17.18
CA VAL A 303 5.41 18.72 -16.42
C VAL A 303 5.44 17.41 -17.21
N THR A 304 4.32 16.96 -17.78
CA THR A 304 4.29 15.72 -18.59
C THR A 304 5.18 15.81 -19.83
N GLN A 305 5.32 17.00 -20.40
CA GLN A 305 6.23 17.28 -21.52
C GLN A 305 7.69 17.54 -21.08
N LYS A 306 7.99 17.46 -19.78
CA LYS A 306 9.29 17.77 -19.16
C LYS A 306 9.77 19.22 -19.39
N ASN A 307 8.86 20.14 -19.72
CA ASN A 307 9.15 21.57 -19.78
C ASN A 307 8.95 22.21 -18.39
N TYR A 308 9.88 21.92 -17.48
CA TYR A 308 9.77 22.30 -16.08
C TYR A 308 9.79 23.82 -15.84
N SER A 309 10.50 24.60 -16.67
CA SER A 309 10.55 26.07 -16.53
C SER A 309 9.16 26.66 -16.74
N LEU A 310 8.52 26.31 -17.86
CA LEU A 310 7.21 26.85 -18.20
C LEU A 310 6.14 26.35 -17.21
N ALA A 311 6.26 25.11 -16.74
CA ALA A 311 5.38 24.58 -15.70
C ALA A 311 5.47 25.38 -14.38
N LEU A 312 6.69 25.77 -13.96
CA LEU A 312 6.88 26.61 -12.77
C LEU A 312 6.26 27.99 -12.95
N ASP A 313 6.40 28.61 -14.12
CA ASP A 313 5.80 29.91 -14.42
C ASP A 313 4.27 29.87 -14.22
N PHE A 314 3.60 28.86 -14.79
CA PHE A 314 2.16 28.66 -14.62
C PHE A 314 1.74 28.37 -13.17
N PHE A 315 2.54 27.62 -12.40
CA PHE A 315 2.25 27.40 -10.98
C PHE A 315 2.41 28.66 -10.13
N VAL A 316 3.40 29.50 -10.43
CA VAL A 316 3.59 30.79 -9.76
C VAL A 316 2.46 31.76 -10.12
N GLU A 317 2.04 31.78 -11.38
CA GLU A 317 0.89 32.57 -11.84
C GLU A 317 -0.41 32.12 -11.13
N ALA A 318 -0.62 30.81 -10.98
CA ALA A 318 -1.76 30.26 -10.23
C ALA A 318 -1.75 30.70 -8.75
N LEU A 319 -0.60 30.61 -8.06
CA LEU A 319 -0.48 31.07 -6.67
C LEU A 319 -0.68 32.59 -6.54
N THR A 320 -0.21 33.36 -7.53
CA THR A 320 -0.38 34.82 -7.56
C THR A 320 -1.84 35.20 -7.73
N THR A 321 -2.56 34.50 -8.61
CA THR A 321 -4.00 34.66 -8.82
C THR A 321 -4.78 34.42 -7.53
N LEU A 322 -4.36 33.45 -6.71
CA LEU A 322 -5.06 33.08 -5.47
C LEU A 322 -4.72 33.95 -4.25
N LYS A 323 -3.64 34.73 -4.31
CA LYS A 323 -3.01 35.39 -3.16
C LYS A 323 -3.98 36.26 -2.33
N ASP A 324 -4.85 37.00 -3.01
CA ASP A 324 -5.80 37.93 -2.38
C ASP A 324 -7.26 37.41 -2.42
N ILE A 325 -7.45 36.17 -2.87
CA ILE A 325 -8.76 35.57 -3.17
C ILE A 325 -9.14 34.54 -2.12
N ILE A 326 -8.18 33.69 -1.72
CA ILE A 326 -8.38 32.66 -0.70
C ILE A 326 -7.31 32.78 0.38
N PRO A 327 -7.59 32.33 1.61
CA PRO A 327 -6.58 32.30 2.67
C PRO A 327 -5.34 31.53 2.23
N SER A 328 -4.16 31.95 2.71
CA SER A 328 -2.89 31.28 2.39
C SER A 328 -2.90 29.79 2.72
N LYS A 329 -3.63 29.39 3.76
CA LYS A 329 -3.85 28.00 4.19
C LYS A 329 -4.96 27.25 3.44
N HIS A 330 -5.41 27.73 2.29
CA HIS A 330 -6.42 27.00 1.53
C HIS A 330 -5.83 25.74 0.85
N PRO A 331 -6.50 24.56 0.86
CA PRO A 331 -5.99 23.32 0.27
C PRO A 331 -5.56 23.41 -1.20
N LEU A 332 -6.16 24.32 -1.97
CA LEU A 332 -5.74 24.58 -3.35
C LEU A 332 -4.28 25.05 -3.46
N ASN A 333 -3.82 25.89 -2.52
CA ASN A 333 -2.42 26.33 -2.47
C ASN A 333 -1.50 25.15 -2.19
N SER A 334 -1.89 24.25 -1.27
CA SER A 334 -1.14 23.01 -0.99
C SER A 334 -0.95 22.16 -2.25
N LYS A 335 -2.02 21.96 -3.05
CA LYS A 335 -1.94 21.20 -4.31
C LYS A 335 -0.97 21.81 -5.33
N ILE A 336 -0.89 23.15 -5.40
CA ILE A 336 0.04 23.83 -6.31
C ILE A 336 1.48 23.74 -5.78
N LEU A 337 1.70 23.99 -4.48
CA LEU A 337 3.02 23.84 -3.84
C LEU A 337 3.55 22.41 -3.98
N TRP A 338 2.68 21.42 -3.83
CA TRP A 338 3.02 20.02 -4.04
C TRP A 338 3.48 19.73 -5.48
N ALA A 339 2.80 20.30 -6.48
CA ALA A 339 3.19 20.17 -7.88
C ALA A 339 4.56 20.83 -8.17
N ILE A 340 4.84 21.97 -7.55
CA ILE A 340 6.16 22.62 -7.59
C ILE A 340 7.23 21.71 -6.94
N GLY A 341 6.92 21.09 -5.80
CA GLY A 341 7.80 20.11 -5.14
C GLY A 341 8.18 18.96 -6.07
N ASN A 342 7.21 18.41 -6.81
CA ASN A 342 7.47 17.33 -7.79
C ASN A 342 8.44 17.77 -8.88
N ILE A 343 8.31 18.99 -9.41
CA ILE A 343 9.25 19.50 -10.42
C ILE A 343 10.68 19.51 -9.86
N TYR A 344 10.87 20.00 -8.64
CA TYR A 344 12.19 20.06 -8.04
C TYR A 344 12.77 18.67 -7.74
N ILE A 345 11.93 17.66 -7.44
CA ILE A 345 12.37 16.25 -7.35
C ILE A 345 12.88 15.76 -8.70
N GLU A 346 12.14 16.00 -9.79
CA GLU A 346 12.54 15.60 -11.15
C GLU A 346 13.83 16.28 -11.60
N GLN A 347 14.06 17.53 -11.15
CA GLN A 347 15.30 18.27 -11.39
C GLN A 347 16.46 17.89 -10.43
N ASN A 348 16.30 16.87 -9.58
CA ASN A 348 17.26 16.49 -8.53
C ASN A 348 17.56 17.59 -7.49
N ASN A 349 16.76 18.66 -7.43
CA ASN A 349 16.87 19.69 -6.39
C ASN A 349 16.03 19.31 -5.15
N VAL A 350 16.47 18.26 -4.47
CA VAL A 350 15.73 17.61 -3.37
C VAL A 350 15.49 18.56 -2.20
N LYS A 351 16.46 19.42 -1.84
CA LYS A 351 16.32 20.35 -0.71
C LYS A 351 15.19 21.37 -0.93
N THR A 352 15.11 21.92 -2.15
CA THR A 352 14.01 22.84 -2.50
C THR A 352 12.68 22.11 -2.55
N ALA A 353 12.63 20.88 -3.09
CA ALA A 353 11.42 20.07 -3.10
C ALA A 353 10.87 19.81 -1.69
N ILE A 354 11.73 19.44 -0.73
CA ILE A 354 11.34 19.21 0.67
C ILE A 354 10.68 20.45 1.25
N LYS A 355 11.21 21.66 1.00
CA LYS A 355 10.60 22.90 1.48
C LYS A 355 9.15 23.05 0.99
N TYR A 356 8.93 22.89 -0.32
CA TYR A 356 7.59 22.99 -0.91
C TYR A 356 6.64 21.90 -0.42
N TYR A 357 7.11 20.66 -0.27
CA TYR A 357 6.29 19.59 0.31
C TYR A 357 5.95 19.83 1.78
N LYS A 358 6.86 20.41 2.57
CA LYS A 358 6.60 20.78 3.96
C LYS A 358 5.51 21.85 4.05
N ASP A 359 5.65 22.91 3.26
CA ASP A 359 4.66 24.00 3.21
C ASP A 359 3.28 23.44 2.77
N ALA A 360 3.25 22.57 1.76
CA ALA A 360 2.03 21.89 1.33
C ALA A 360 1.43 21.00 2.43
N PHE A 361 2.26 20.22 3.12
CA PHE A 361 1.83 19.34 4.21
C PHE A 361 1.27 20.12 5.39
N THR A 362 1.93 21.20 5.83
CA THR A 362 1.45 22.04 6.94
C THR A 362 0.08 22.64 6.64
N ILE A 363 -0.17 23.07 5.40
CA ILE A 363 -1.50 23.53 5.00
C ILE A 363 -2.55 22.42 5.13
N MET A 364 -2.23 21.20 4.70
CA MET A 364 -3.16 20.08 4.79
C MET A 364 -3.37 19.62 6.23
N GLU A 365 -2.31 19.61 7.05
CA GLU A 365 -2.34 19.25 8.48
C GLU A 365 -3.18 20.23 9.30
N ASP A 366 -3.16 21.53 8.96
CA ASP A 366 -3.97 22.54 9.63
C ASP A 366 -5.47 22.45 9.31
N VAL A 367 -5.82 21.87 8.16
CA VAL A 367 -7.17 21.93 7.59
C VAL A 367 -7.90 20.59 7.67
N LEU A 368 -7.16 19.48 7.62
CA LEU A 368 -7.73 18.15 7.62
C LEU A 368 -7.75 17.53 9.02
N PRO A 369 -8.75 16.69 9.33
CA PRO A 369 -8.70 15.81 10.49
C PRO A 369 -7.43 14.96 10.49
N THR A 370 -6.94 14.61 11.68
CA THR A 370 -5.67 13.88 11.83
C THR A 370 -5.67 12.56 11.06
N ASP A 371 -6.79 11.87 10.94
CA ASP A 371 -6.92 10.58 10.27
C ASP A 371 -7.15 10.66 8.74
N HIS A 372 -7.07 11.84 8.14
CA HIS A 372 -7.40 12.01 6.72
C HIS A 372 -6.36 11.35 5.77
N PRO A 373 -6.78 10.54 4.77
CA PRO A 373 -5.87 9.80 3.88
C PRO A 373 -4.85 10.67 3.12
N GLU A 374 -5.21 11.90 2.75
CA GLU A 374 -4.31 12.85 2.07
C GLU A 374 -3.10 13.27 2.93
N LEU A 375 -3.23 13.25 4.27
CA LEU A 375 -2.10 13.53 5.16
C LEU A 375 -1.04 12.43 5.03
N LEU A 376 -1.47 11.17 4.98
CA LEU A 376 -0.56 10.03 4.78
C LEU A 376 0.12 10.07 3.41
N LYS A 377 -0.63 10.40 2.33
CA LYS A 377 -0.04 10.56 0.99
C LYS A 377 1.02 11.65 0.98
N SER A 378 0.76 12.77 1.65
CA SER A 378 1.69 13.89 1.75
C SER A 378 2.94 13.54 2.57
N LEU A 379 2.78 12.84 3.71
CA LEU A 379 3.88 12.30 4.50
C LEU A 379 4.75 11.33 3.70
N ASN A 380 4.14 10.45 2.91
CA ASN A 380 4.86 9.52 2.04
C ASN A 380 5.78 10.24 1.04
N GLN A 381 5.32 11.36 0.48
CA GLN A 381 6.14 12.16 -0.44
C GLN A 381 7.27 12.88 0.28
N LEU A 382 7.02 13.38 1.50
CA LEU A 382 8.06 13.96 2.35
C LEU A 382 9.13 12.93 2.73
N ILE A 383 8.72 11.74 3.17
CA ILE A 383 9.62 10.62 3.50
C ILE A 383 10.45 10.24 2.26
N TYR A 384 9.82 10.13 1.09
CA TYR A 384 10.50 9.87 -0.17
C TYR A 384 11.54 10.96 -0.49
N ALA A 385 11.17 12.23 -0.40
CA ALA A 385 12.07 13.34 -0.66
C ALA A 385 13.25 13.37 0.33
N CYS A 386 13.00 13.24 1.63
CA CYS A 386 14.02 13.20 2.68
C CYS A 386 15.02 12.05 2.46
N SER A 387 14.55 10.88 2.02
CA SER A 387 15.43 9.72 1.74
C SER A 387 16.45 9.94 0.62
N ARG A 388 16.23 10.95 -0.24
CA ARG A 388 17.11 11.27 -1.37
C ARG A 388 18.19 12.28 -1.02
N VAL A 389 18.25 12.76 0.22
CA VAL A 389 19.30 13.67 0.69
C VAL A 389 20.48 12.84 1.20
N PRO A 390 21.66 12.86 0.55
CA PRO A 390 22.80 12.02 0.94
C PRO A 390 23.34 12.28 2.35
N ASP A 391 23.15 13.50 2.86
CA ASP A 391 23.55 13.96 4.19
C ASP A 391 22.34 14.47 5.01
N GLY A 392 21.18 13.84 4.83
CA GLY A 392 19.89 14.35 5.32
C GLY A 392 19.84 14.58 6.83
N ASP A 393 19.20 15.68 7.24
CA ASP A 393 18.77 15.88 8.62
C ASP A 393 17.70 14.82 8.95
N TYR A 394 18.12 13.71 9.55
CA TYR A 394 17.25 12.57 9.89
C TYR A 394 16.20 12.90 10.96
N GLY A 395 16.25 14.11 11.56
CA GLY A 395 15.26 14.57 12.53
C GLY A 395 13.86 14.70 11.92
N ASP A 396 13.75 15.35 10.76
CA ASP A 396 12.48 15.52 10.03
C ASP A 396 11.86 14.18 9.64
N LEU A 397 12.71 13.25 9.21
CA LEU A 397 12.26 11.94 8.78
C LEU A 397 11.67 11.12 9.93
N SER A 398 12.35 11.09 11.08
CA SER A 398 11.88 10.38 12.26
C SER A 398 10.52 10.94 12.73
N LEU A 399 10.35 12.27 12.64
CA LEU A 399 9.08 12.94 12.91
C LEU A 399 7.99 12.47 11.94
N TYR A 400 8.24 12.48 10.63
CA TYR A 400 7.26 12.05 9.62
C TYR A 400 6.95 10.55 9.70
N ALA A 401 7.94 9.73 10.03
CA ALA A 401 7.77 8.30 10.27
C ALA A 401 6.84 8.04 11.47
N THR A 402 7.06 8.75 12.59
CA THR A 402 6.20 8.67 13.78
C THR A 402 4.78 9.13 13.45
N LYS A 403 4.62 10.30 12.80
CA LYS A 403 3.31 10.77 12.37
C LYS A 403 2.60 9.75 11.48
N THR A 404 3.31 9.11 10.54
CA THR A 404 2.73 8.08 9.68
C THR A 404 2.19 6.89 10.49
N ILE A 405 2.90 6.47 11.55
CA ILE A 405 2.43 5.43 12.46
C ILE A 405 1.17 5.88 13.21
N ASP A 406 1.12 7.13 13.66
CA ASP A 406 -0.05 7.67 14.36
C ASP A 406 -1.30 7.70 13.47
N LEU A 407 -1.12 7.88 12.15
CA LEU A 407 -2.21 7.91 11.17
C LEU A 407 -2.63 6.53 10.61
N GLN A 408 -2.11 5.44 11.17
CA GLN A 408 -2.30 4.10 10.61
C GLN A 408 -3.73 3.54 10.71
N SER A 409 -4.55 4.05 11.63
CA SER A 409 -5.85 3.46 12.01
C SER A 409 -6.87 3.43 10.87
N ASN A 410 -6.82 4.39 9.94
CA ASN A 410 -7.76 4.53 8.82
C ASN A 410 -7.08 4.53 7.44
N ALA A 411 -5.79 4.17 7.39
CA ALA A 411 -4.99 4.24 6.19
C ALA A 411 -5.17 3.02 5.28
N GLN A 412 -5.10 3.25 3.97
CA GLN A 412 -5.07 2.15 2.99
C GLN A 412 -3.78 1.33 3.16
N PRO A 413 -3.85 -0.03 3.14
CA PRO A 413 -2.68 -0.89 3.33
C PRO A 413 -1.51 -0.55 2.40
N TRP A 414 -1.79 -0.14 1.17
CA TRP A 414 -0.79 0.23 0.18
C TRP A 414 -0.01 1.50 0.54
N ASP A 415 -0.67 2.50 1.12
CA ASP A 415 -0.02 3.74 1.52
C ASP A 415 0.88 3.52 2.73
N LEU A 416 0.46 2.66 3.66
CA LEU A 416 1.28 2.22 4.79
C LEU A 416 2.49 1.39 4.34
N TYR A 417 2.31 0.49 3.37
CA TYR A 417 3.43 -0.26 2.78
C TYR A 417 4.52 0.70 2.28
N ARG A 418 4.15 1.69 1.44
CA ARG A 418 5.11 2.64 0.87
C ARG A 418 5.84 3.43 1.95
N ALA A 419 5.12 3.84 2.99
CA ALA A 419 5.70 4.54 4.13
C ALA A 419 6.77 3.67 4.81
N TYR A 420 6.37 2.48 5.26
CA TYR A 420 7.23 1.58 6.02
C TYR A 420 8.43 1.10 5.21
N ASP A 421 8.24 0.80 3.92
CA ASP A 421 9.33 0.41 3.04
C ASP A 421 10.40 1.50 2.94
N LYS A 422 9.96 2.76 2.78
CA LYS A 422 10.86 3.90 2.67
C LYS A 422 11.52 4.29 3.98
N ILE A 423 10.79 4.23 5.10
CA ILE A 423 11.36 4.40 6.44
C ILE A 423 12.44 3.34 6.68
N GLY A 424 12.19 2.10 6.28
CA GLY A 424 13.16 1.00 6.35
C GLY A 424 14.43 1.27 5.55
N ASP A 425 14.31 1.79 4.32
CA ASP A 425 15.48 2.19 3.50
C ASP A 425 16.36 3.22 4.20
N ILE A 426 15.74 4.16 4.91
CA ILE A 426 16.48 5.26 5.48
C ILE A 426 17.18 4.82 6.76
N TYR A 427 16.52 4.04 7.61
CA TYR A 427 17.20 3.41 8.74
C TYR A 427 18.40 2.56 8.29
N LYS A 428 18.31 1.90 7.12
CA LYS A 428 19.44 1.21 6.50
C LYS A 428 20.56 2.19 6.12
N SER A 429 20.23 3.34 5.52
CA SER A 429 21.23 4.34 5.11
C SER A 429 21.99 4.96 6.28
N ILE A 430 21.35 5.13 7.44
CA ILE A 430 22.02 5.57 8.70
C ILE A 430 22.67 4.44 9.49
N ASN A 431 22.77 3.25 8.88
CA ASN A 431 23.33 2.05 9.50
C ASN A 431 22.60 1.60 10.80
N ASN A 432 21.35 2.00 10.98
CA ASN A 432 20.47 1.50 12.03
C ASN A 432 19.67 0.30 11.48
N LEU A 433 20.36 -0.83 11.41
CA LEU A 433 19.85 -2.04 10.75
C LEU A 433 18.64 -2.65 11.48
N GLU A 434 18.55 -2.54 12.81
CA GLU A 434 17.43 -3.08 13.59
C GLU A 434 16.11 -2.39 13.26
N GLN A 435 16.09 -1.05 13.24
CA GLN A 435 14.90 -0.30 12.86
C GLN A 435 14.55 -0.53 11.39
N SER A 436 15.57 -0.62 10.52
CA SER A 436 15.36 -0.97 9.12
C SER A 436 14.63 -2.31 8.97
N LEU A 437 15.10 -3.34 9.68
CA LEU A 437 14.48 -4.66 9.70
C LEU A 437 13.02 -4.60 10.19
N LEU A 438 12.76 -3.90 11.30
CA LEU A 438 11.42 -3.75 11.87
C LEU A 438 10.44 -3.10 10.88
N PHE A 439 10.84 -2.00 10.24
CA PHE A 439 9.97 -1.30 9.29
C PHE A 439 9.77 -2.08 7.99
N LYS A 440 10.80 -2.79 7.50
CA LYS A 440 10.65 -3.70 6.35
C LYS A 440 9.70 -4.88 6.66
N GLN A 441 9.66 -5.36 7.91
CA GLN A 441 8.70 -6.39 8.35
C GLN A 441 7.27 -5.84 8.35
N LYS A 442 7.07 -4.63 8.86
CA LYS A 442 5.76 -3.94 8.80
C LYS A 442 5.33 -3.70 7.35
N ALA A 443 6.26 -3.35 6.45
CA ALA A 443 5.96 -3.22 5.03
C ALA A 443 5.48 -4.56 4.45
N LEU A 444 6.16 -5.67 4.74
CA LEU A 444 5.75 -7.00 4.28
C LEU A 444 4.35 -7.39 4.77
N SER A 445 4.01 -7.12 6.05
CA SER A 445 2.68 -7.44 6.58
C SER A 445 1.56 -6.63 5.91
N MET A 446 1.82 -5.40 5.49
CA MET A 446 0.87 -4.62 4.69
C MET A 446 0.63 -5.25 3.32
N LEU A 447 1.67 -5.74 2.65
CA LEU A 447 1.54 -6.43 1.36
C LEU A 447 0.72 -7.73 1.49
N ASP A 448 0.85 -8.46 2.60
CA ASP A 448 0.05 -9.66 2.87
C ASP A 448 -1.43 -9.33 3.08
N ASN A 449 -1.73 -8.28 3.84
CA ASN A 449 -3.11 -7.81 4.03
C ASN A 449 -3.74 -7.30 2.72
N THR A 450 -2.95 -6.66 1.85
CA THR A 450 -3.45 -6.14 0.57
C THR A 450 -3.94 -7.26 -0.35
N VAL A 451 -3.27 -8.41 -0.35
CA VAL A 451 -3.69 -9.60 -1.12
C VAL A 451 -5.02 -10.16 -0.62
N ILE A 452 -5.25 -10.16 0.69
CA ILE A 452 -6.50 -10.68 1.28
C ILE A 452 -7.69 -9.83 0.83
N VAL A 453 -7.58 -8.51 0.94
CA VAL A 453 -8.64 -7.58 0.51
C VAL A 453 -8.93 -7.72 -0.99
N GLN A 454 -7.88 -7.85 -1.82
CA GLN A 454 -8.05 -8.05 -3.26
C GLN A 454 -8.62 -9.41 -3.62
N ALA A 455 -8.30 -10.48 -2.89
CA ALA A 455 -8.87 -11.81 -3.09
C ALA A 455 -10.38 -11.85 -2.74
N GLU A 456 -10.79 -11.13 -1.70
CA GLU A 456 -12.19 -10.95 -1.32
C GLU A 456 -12.95 -10.11 -2.38
N GLU A 457 -12.32 -9.06 -2.91
CA GLU A 457 -12.87 -8.28 -4.03
C GLU A 457 -12.95 -9.11 -5.33
N HIS A 458 -11.92 -9.91 -5.64
CA HIS A 458 -11.84 -10.76 -6.84
C HIS A 458 -12.92 -11.85 -6.90
N GLN A 459 -13.38 -12.37 -5.75
CA GLN A 459 -14.54 -13.27 -5.71
C GLN A 459 -15.84 -12.60 -6.23
N TYR A 460 -15.90 -11.26 -6.22
CA TYR A 460 -17.01 -10.47 -6.77
C TYR A 460 -16.78 -10.05 -8.24
N PHE A 461 -15.51 -9.87 -8.65
CA PHE A 461 -15.11 -9.37 -9.99
C PHE A 461 -15.16 -10.37 -11.15
N ASN A 462 -15.41 -11.66 -10.89
CA ASN A 462 -15.52 -12.69 -11.94
C ASN A 462 -16.73 -12.52 -12.91
N SER A 463 -17.34 -11.33 -12.96
CA SER A 463 -18.43 -11.01 -13.87
C SER A 463 -18.12 -9.99 -14.97
N ASN A 464 -16.97 -9.26 -15.00
CA ASN A 464 -16.70 -8.32 -16.12
C ASN A 464 -15.22 -8.02 -16.46
N ALA A 465 -14.88 -8.28 -17.73
CA ALA A 465 -13.87 -7.78 -18.70
C ALA A 465 -12.49 -7.16 -18.33
N ASN A 466 -12.10 -6.83 -17.09
CA ASN A 466 -10.83 -6.12 -16.81
C ASN A 466 -9.68 -6.99 -16.30
N VAL A 467 -9.43 -8.12 -16.98
CA VAL A 467 -8.41 -9.12 -16.60
C VAL A 467 -6.97 -8.60 -16.78
N GLU A 468 -6.71 -7.63 -17.66
CA GLU A 468 -5.34 -7.19 -17.98
C GLU A 468 -4.75 -6.17 -16.99
N GLN A 469 -5.55 -5.25 -16.44
CA GLN A 469 -5.07 -4.30 -15.43
C GLN A 469 -4.89 -4.95 -14.05
N GLY A 470 -5.74 -5.93 -13.71
CA GLY A 470 -5.57 -6.78 -12.52
C GLY A 470 -4.26 -7.54 -12.58
N LYS A 471 -3.95 -8.19 -13.72
CA LYS A 471 -2.66 -8.88 -13.93
C LYS A 471 -1.45 -7.96 -13.79
N ALA A 472 -1.45 -6.76 -14.39
CA ALA A 472 -0.33 -5.84 -14.28
C ALA A 472 -0.11 -5.32 -12.84
N ARG A 473 -1.19 -5.17 -12.06
CA ARG A 473 -1.11 -4.78 -10.64
C ARG A 473 -0.69 -5.94 -9.74
N ASP A 474 -1.19 -7.14 -9.99
CA ASP A 474 -0.79 -8.37 -9.28
C ASP A 474 0.71 -8.64 -9.48
N ASP A 475 1.19 -8.49 -10.72
CA ASP A 475 2.61 -8.59 -11.07
C ASP A 475 3.47 -7.56 -10.31
N SER A 476 2.99 -6.32 -10.16
CA SER A 476 3.68 -5.29 -9.37
C SER A 476 3.70 -5.61 -7.87
N LEU A 477 2.69 -6.29 -7.34
CA LEU A 477 2.58 -6.62 -5.91
C LEU A 477 3.51 -7.78 -5.55
N VAL A 478 3.50 -8.84 -6.37
CA VAL A 478 4.42 -9.97 -6.24
C VAL A 478 5.86 -9.48 -6.33
N THR A 479 6.18 -8.63 -7.31
CA THR A 479 7.53 -8.05 -7.46
C THR A 479 7.98 -7.33 -6.20
N ARG A 480 7.10 -6.54 -5.58
CA ARG A 480 7.43 -5.82 -4.33
C ARG A 480 7.62 -6.76 -3.15
N LYS A 481 6.78 -7.79 -2.99
CA LYS A 481 6.97 -8.83 -1.97
C LYS A 481 8.32 -9.52 -2.11
N VAL A 482 8.68 -9.90 -3.33
CA VAL A 482 9.98 -10.50 -3.66
C VAL A 482 11.13 -9.57 -3.25
N CYS A 483 11.07 -8.28 -3.61
CA CYS A 483 12.09 -7.30 -3.23
C CYS A 483 12.19 -7.11 -1.71
N THR A 484 11.06 -6.96 -1.01
CA THR A 484 11.03 -6.76 0.44
C THR A 484 11.53 -8.00 1.20
N LEU A 485 11.12 -9.22 0.82
CA LEU A 485 11.61 -10.47 1.41
C LEU A 485 13.13 -10.63 1.23
N ARG A 486 13.64 -10.30 0.05
CA ARG A 486 15.07 -10.31 -0.24
C ARG A 486 15.83 -9.35 0.68
N GLU A 487 15.34 -8.13 0.84
CA GLU A 487 15.97 -7.11 1.70
C GLU A 487 15.91 -7.48 3.17
N LEU A 488 14.82 -8.10 3.62
CA LEU A 488 14.70 -8.66 4.96
C LEU A 488 15.76 -9.75 5.20
N GLY A 489 15.95 -10.66 4.23
CA GLY A 489 17.02 -11.66 4.28
C GLY A 489 18.41 -11.02 4.36
N ASP A 490 18.70 -10.01 3.53
CA ASP A 490 19.98 -9.29 3.54
C ASP A 490 20.21 -8.58 4.90
N LEU A 491 19.19 -7.89 5.44
CA LEU A 491 19.26 -7.19 6.73
C LEU A 491 19.45 -8.15 7.92
N SER A 492 18.71 -9.25 7.95
CA SER A 492 18.83 -10.29 8.98
C SER A 492 20.23 -10.91 8.99
N LEU A 493 20.86 -11.12 7.83
CA LEU A 493 22.25 -11.58 7.76
C LEU A 493 23.23 -10.55 8.35
N LEU A 494 23.08 -9.27 7.99
CA LEU A 494 23.94 -8.20 8.53
C LEU A 494 23.83 -8.08 10.05
N LEU A 495 22.65 -8.37 10.61
CA LEU A 495 22.38 -8.41 12.05
C LEU A 495 22.74 -9.75 12.71
N SER A 496 23.26 -10.73 11.96
CA SER A 496 23.55 -12.10 12.42
C SER A 496 22.32 -12.89 12.92
N PHE A 497 21.10 -12.52 12.50
CA PHE A 497 19.88 -13.27 12.73
C PHE A 497 19.70 -14.35 11.67
N VAL A 498 20.52 -15.41 11.77
CA VAL A 498 20.66 -16.45 10.75
C VAL A 498 19.35 -17.17 10.45
N ASP A 499 18.67 -17.70 11.47
CA ASP A 499 17.43 -18.49 11.26
C ASP A 499 16.32 -17.65 10.62
N GLN A 500 16.24 -16.37 10.97
CA GLN A 500 15.30 -15.44 10.39
C GLN A 500 15.65 -15.09 8.94
N ALA A 501 16.93 -14.89 8.63
CA ALA A 501 17.38 -14.70 7.25
C ALA A 501 16.98 -15.91 6.39
N ILE A 502 17.22 -17.12 6.89
CA ILE A 502 16.86 -18.37 6.22
C ILE A 502 15.37 -18.42 5.89
N ASP A 503 14.49 -18.11 6.84
CA ASP A 503 13.04 -18.09 6.63
C ASP A 503 12.64 -17.09 5.52
N TYR A 504 13.16 -15.86 5.56
CA TYR A 504 12.86 -14.87 4.52
C TYR A 504 13.37 -15.26 3.14
N TYR A 505 14.55 -15.88 3.06
CA TYR A 505 15.10 -16.36 1.79
C TYR A 505 14.32 -17.54 1.23
N ASN A 506 13.88 -18.49 2.08
CA ASN A 506 13.03 -19.58 1.63
C ASN A 506 11.70 -19.05 1.07
N LYS A 507 11.06 -18.10 1.75
CA LYS A 507 9.84 -17.43 1.27
C LYS A 507 10.07 -16.68 -0.05
N TYR A 508 11.20 -15.98 -0.17
CA TYR A 508 11.62 -15.30 -1.41
C TYR A 508 11.77 -16.31 -2.56
N ILE A 509 12.44 -17.44 -2.33
CA ILE A 509 12.65 -18.50 -3.34
C ILE A 509 11.32 -19.11 -3.76
N ASP A 510 10.48 -19.49 -2.80
CA ASP A 510 9.18 -20.12 -3.06
C ASP A 510 8.26 -19.20 -3.89
N LEU A 511 8.23 -17.91 -3.57
CA LEU A 511 7.44 -16.94 -4.32
C LEU A 511 7.95 -16.80 -5.76
N GLN A 512 9.28 -16.76 -5.94
CA GLN A 512 9.93 -16.60 -7.24
C GLN A 512 9.78 -17.84 -8.14
N ILE A 513 9.81 -19.05 -7.58
CA ILE A 513 9.58 -20.30 -8.32
C ILE A 513 8.16 -20.33 -8.90
N ASN A 514 7.19 -19.84 -8.13
CA ASN A 514 5.79 -19.84 -8.53
C ASN A 514 5.40 -18.68 -9.47
N THR A 515 6.27 -17.68 -9.66
CA THR A 515 6.03 -16.51 -10.53
C THR A 515 7.24 -16.20 -11.43
N PRO A 516 7.45 -16.99 -12.51
CA PRO A 516 8.61 -16.84 -13.39
C PRO A 516 8.52 -15.53 -14.21
N GLY A 517 9.48 -14.61 -14.01
CA GLY A 517 9.57 -13.40 -14.84
C GLY A 517 10.53 -12.31 -14.34
N TYR A 518 10.80 -12.23 -13.03
CA TYR A 518 11.28 -10.97 -12.43
C TYR A 518 12.74 -10.94 -11.93
N CYS A 519 13.40 -12.09 -11.75
CA CYS A 519 14.85 -12.19 -11.51
C CYS A 519 15.40 -13.38 -12.28
N THR A 520 16.64 -13.27 -12.74
CA THR A 520 17.34 -14.42 -13.30
C THR A 520 17.58 -15.45 -12.18
N LEU A 521 17.45 -16.75 -12.48
CA LEU A 521 17.78 -17.86 -11.56
C LEU A 521 19.21 -17.75 -10.97
N ILE A 522 20.04 -16.92 -11.58
CA ILE A 522 21.40 -16.51 -11.20
C ILE A 522 21.40 -15.71 -9.89
N ASP A 523 20.55 -14.70 -9.73
CA ASP A 523 20.50 -13.88 -8.51
C ASP A 523 20.08 -14.69 -7.28
N ILE A 524 19.20 -15.68 -7.50
CA ILE A 524 18.76 -16.63 -6.48
C ILE A 524 19.93 -17.52 -6.04
N GLY A 525 20.70 -18.05 -7.00
CA GLY A 525 21.87 -18.88 -6.73
C GLY A 525 23.01 -18.12 -6.04
N PHE A 526 23.29 -16.87 -6.44
CA PHE A 526 24.31 -16.04 -5.78
C PHE A 526 23.93 -15.64 -4.36
N LYS A 527 22.66 -15.36 -4.09
CA LYS A 527 22.19 -15.03 -2.73
C LYS A 527 22.16 -16.25 -1.81
N ALA A 528 21.79 -17.42 -2.32
CA ALA A 528 21.96 -18.69 -1.61
C ALA A 528 23.43 -18.91 -1.17
N ILE A 529 24.39 -18.57 -2.04
CA ILE A 529 25.82 -18.62 -1.73
C ILE A 529 26.24 -17.56 -0.69
N ASN A 530 25.65 -16.35 -0.71
CA ASN A 530 25.99 -15.30 0.26
C ASN A 530 25.46 -15.57 1.67
N ILE A 531 24.24 -16.08 1.81
CA ILE A 531 23.70 -16.61 3.09
C ILE A 531 24.67 -17.61 3.68
N PHE A 532 25.22 -18.44 2.79
CA PHE A 532 26.06 -19.56 3.13
C PHE A 532 27.50 -19.19 3.47
N ILE A 533 28.07 -18.17 2.83
CA ILE A 533 29.39 -17.61 3.20
C ILE A 533 29.36 -16.99 4.60
N PHE A 534 28.21 -16.43 5.02
CA PHE A 534 28.05 -15.78 6.33
C PHE A 534 27.73 -16.77 7.47
N CYS A 535 27.13 -17.92 7.15
CA CYS A 535 26.67 -18.91 8.13
C CYS A 535 27.66 -20.07 8.25
N SER A 536 28.66 -19.93 9.14
CA SER A 536 29.67 -20.97 9.40
C SER A 536 29.16 -22.21 10.18
N LYS A 537 27.90 -22.66 9.97
CA LYS A 537 27.29 -23.80 10.69
C LYS A 537 26.23 -24.57 9.87
N ASN A 538 25.97 -25.82 10.30
CA ASN A 538 25.06 -26.84 9.74
C ASN A 538 23.67 -26.37 9.24
N SER A 539 23.10 -25.27 9.74
CA SER A 539 21.81 -24.73 9.28
C SER A 539 21.83 -24.27 7.82
N ALA A 540 23.01 -23.95 7.28
CA ALA A 540 23.18 -23.53 5.90
C ALA A 540 23.04 -24.70 4.88
N ILE A 541 23.21 -25.95 5.35
CA ILE A 541 23.04 -27.18 4.55
C ILE A 541 21.55 -27.40 4.24
N GLU A 542 20.66 -27.21 5.21
CA GLU A 542 19.20 -27.38 5.02
C GLU A 542 18.65 -26.40 3.98
N VAL A 543 19.14 -25.16 3.96
CA VAL A 543 18.74 -24.16 2.95
C VAL A 543 19.28 -24.49 1.58
N LEU A 544 20.52 -24.95 1.48
CA LEU A 544 21.06 -25.41 0.21
C LEU A 544 20.35 -26.66 -0.31
N GLU A 545 19.99 -27.61 0.55
CA GLU A 545 19.19 -28.78 0.18
C GLU A 545 17.76 -28.40 -0.22
N HIS A 546 17.16 -27.42 0.46
CA HIS A 546 15.84 -26.88 0.10
C HIS A 546 15.88 -26.13 -1.24
N CYS A 547 16.86 -25.26 -1.44
CA CYS A 547 17.13 -24.58 -2.72
C CYS A 547 17.37 -25.62 -3.82
N TYR A 548 18.20 -26.63 -3.56
CA TYR A 548 18.57 -27.66 -4.53
C TYR A 548 17.39 -28.55 -4.90
N SER A 549 16.57 -28.98 -3.93
CA SER A 549 15.39 -29.84 -4.16
C SER A 549 14.28 -29.11 -4.91
N LYS A 550 14.03 -27.82 -4.62
CA LYS A 550 12.99 -27.04 -5.29
C LYS A 550 13.44 -26.36 -6.58
N MET A 551 14.70 -25.92 -6.70
CA MET A 551 15.17 -25.26 -7.92
C MET A 551 15.51 -26.25 -9.04
N LEU A 552 15.92 -27.49 -8.76
CA LEU A 552 16.38 -28.42 -9.81
C LEU A 552 15.32 -28.68 -10.91
N PRO A 553 14.03 -28.92 -10.59
CA PRO A 553 12.99 -29.10 -11.62
C PRO A 553 12.72 -27.81 -12.40
N SER A 554 12.75 -26.64 -11.75
CA SER A 554 12.46 -25.34 -12.36
C SER A 554 13.61 -24.80 -13.22
N ILE A 555 14.86 -25.11 -12.83
CA ILE A 555 16.08 -24.84 -13.60
C ILE A 555 16.13 -25.69 -14.88
N GLU A 556 15.60 -26.92 -14.87
CA GLU A 556 15.57 -27.75 -16.08
C GLU A 556 14.55 -27.28 -17.12
N ILE A 557 13.49 -26.57 -16.71
CA ILE A 557 12.38 -26.17 -17.58
C ILE A 557 12.60 -24.82 -18.29
N ASN A 558 13.37 -23.88 -17.72
CA ASN A 558 13.35 -22.47 -18.16
C ASN A 558 14.65 -21.92 -18.82
N PHE A 559 15.72 -22.69 -18.94
CA PHE A 559 16.96 -22.18 -19.51
C PHE A 559 17.07 -22.47 -21.02
N LYS A 560 16.96 -21.43 -21.87
CA LYS A 560 17.39 -21.50 -23.27
C LYS A 560 18.91 -21.68 -23.35
N GLN A 561 19.41 -22.27 -24.45
CA GLN A 561 20.81 -22.65 -24.69
C GLN A 561 21.90 -21.58 -24.41
N ASN A 562 21.55 -20.28 -24.29
CA ASN A 562 22.50 -19.17 -24.14
C ASN A 562 23.02 -18.91 -22.71
N GLN A 563 22.64 -19.70 -21.69
CA GLN A 563 23.01 -19.46 -20.27
C GLN A 563 23.88 -20.58 -19.65
N GLN A 564 24.53 -21.41 -20.48
CA GLN A 564 25.37 -22.54 -20.01
C GLN A 564 26.61 -22.10 -19.21
N TYR A 565 27.16 -20.92 -19.48
CA TYR A 565 28.35 -20.39 -18.78
C TYR A 565 28.08 -20.10 -17.31
N GLU A 566 26.93 -19.51 -17.01
CA GLU A 566 26.51 -19.13 -15.65
C GLU A 566 26.19 -20.37 -14.80
N LYS A 567 25.57 -21.38 -15.42
CA LYS A 567 25.35 -22.71 -14.81
C LYS A 567 26.65 -23.36 -14.35
N LYS A 568 27.74 -23.22 -15.13
CA LYS A 568 29.06 -23.76 -14.78
C LYS A 568 29.66 -23.06 -13.57
N GLN A 569 29.65 -21.72 -13.52
CA GLN A 569 30.21 -20.97 -12.40
C GLN A 569 29.51 -21.29 -11.07
N TYR A 570 28.18 -21.43 -11.09
CA TYR A 570 27.41 -21.81 -9.90
C TYR A 570 27.78 -23.22 -9.41
N LEU A 571 27.77 -24.21 -10.31
CA LEU A 571 28.12 -25.59 -9.96
C LEU A 571 29.57 -25.71 -9.47
N GLN A 572 30.51 -24.94 -10.03
CA GLN A 572 31.92 -24.93 -9.60
C GLN A 572 32.08 -24.42 -8.16
N LYS A 573 31.42 -23.31 -7.81
CA LYS A 573 31.46 -22.76 -6.44
C LYS A 573 30.83 -23.72 -5.42
N LEU A 574 29.69 -24.31 -5.76
CA LEU A 574 29.00 -25.29 -4.91
C LEU A 574 29.88 -26.53 -4.69
N ALA A 575 30.50 -27.05 -5.74
CA ALA A 575 31.34 -28.24 -5.66
C ALA A 575 32.63 -28.01 -4.83
N LYS A 576 33.27 -26.84 -4.98
CA LYS A 576 34.43 -26.44 -4.16
C LYS A 576 34.09 -26.44 -2.68
N TYR A 577 32.87 -26.04 -2.32
CA TYR A 577 32.43 -26.05 -0.93
C TYR A 577 32.06 -27.44 -0.41
N CYS A 578 31.31 -28.27 -1.18
CA CYS A 578 31.02 -29.65 -0.76
C CYS A 578 32.30 -30.44 -0.48
N TRP A 579 33.38 -30.14 -1.22
CA TRP A 579 34.71 -30.66 -0.96
C TRP A 579 35.31 -30.17 0.37
N GLN A 580 35.13 -28.89 0.73
CA GLN A 580 35.60 -28.31 1.99
C GLN A 580 34.89 -28.91 3.22
N GLN A 581 33.60 -29.24 3.10
CA GLN A 581 32.82 -29.87 4.18
C GLN A 581 32.89 -31.41 4.20
N ASN A 582 33.71 -32.00 3.34
CA ASN A 582 33.87 -33.46 3.20
C ASN A 582 32.57 -34.23 2.82
N GLU A 583 31.61 -33.55 2.18
CA GLU A 583 30.38 -34.14 1.64
C GLU A 583 30.63 -34.74 0.24
N LEU A 584 31.39 -35.84 0.22
CA LEU A 584 31.98 -36.41 -1.00
C LEU A 584 30.94 -36.90 -2.02
N HIS A 585 29.81 -37.44 -1.57
CA HIS A 585 28.76 -37.96 -2.47
C HIS A 585 27.99 -36.83 -3.19
N LEU A 586 27.66 -35.76 -2.48
CA LEU A 586 27.01 -34.58 -3.06
C LEU A 586 27.97 -33.87 -4.02
N CYS A 587 29.23 -33.68 -3.59
CA CYS A 587 30.30 -33.12 -4.41
C CYS A 587 30.46 -33.88 -5.74
N LEU A 588 30.46 -35.22 -5.68
CA LEU A 588 30.52 -36.09 -6.86
C LEU A 588 29.32 -35.88 -7.80
N SER A 589 28.10 -35.78 -7.25
CA SER A 589 26.89 -35.59 -8.05
C SER A 589 26.90 -34.27 -8.83
N ILE A 590 27.44 -33.21 -8.21
CA ILE A 590 27.55 -31.87 -8.80
C ILE A 590 28.59 -31.88 -9.92
N PHE A 591 29.79 -32.42 -9.66
CA PHE A 591 30.84 -32.48 -10.67
C PHE A 591 30.47 -33.35 -11.88
N LYS A 592 29.70 -34.42 -11.71
CA LYS A 592 29.16 -35.21 -12.83
C LYS A 592 28.18 -34.43 -13.72
N LYS A 593 27.35 -33.58 -13.12
CA LYS A 593 26.50 -32.66 -13.90
C LYS A 593 27.35 -31.63 -14.64
N LEU A 594 28.40 -31.11 -13.99
CA LEU A 594 29.34 -30.16 -14.57
C LEU A 594 30.09 -30.76 -15.77
N GLU A 595 30.49 -32.02 -15.67
CA GLU A 595 31.07 -32.83 -16.74
C GLU A 595 30.12 -32.94 -17.94
N GLN A 596 28.85 -33.32 -17.74
CA GLN A 596 27.87 -33.46 -18.82
C GLN A 596 27.72 -32.16 -19.63
N ILE A 597 27.66 -31.02 -18.94
CA ILE A 597 27.54 -29.69 -19.56
C ILE A 597 28.83 -29.34 -20.31
N GLN A 598 30.00 -29.53 -19.70
CA GLN A 598 31.28 -29.20 -20.32
C GLN A 598 31.61 -30.08 -21.55
N ARG A 599 31.12 -31.34 -21.58
CA ARG A 599 31.23 -32.21 -22.75
C ARG A 599 30.39 -31.72 -23.93
N GLN A 600 29.19 -31.22 -23.67
CA GLN A 600 28.33 -30.66 -24.72
C GLN A 600 28.95 -29.41 -25.36
N ASP A 601 29.57 -28.55 -24.55
CA ASP A 601 30.15 -27.28 -24.98
C ASP A 601 31.61 -27.37 -25.48
N ARG A 602 32.23 -28.56 -25.47
CA ARG A 602 33.68 -28.76 -25.73
C ARG A 602 34.56 -27.77 -24.93
N HIS A 603 34.22 -27.56 -23.66
CA HIS A 603 34.84 -26.53 -22.84
C HIS A 603 36.27 -26.93 -22.41
N TRP A 604 37.20 -25.96 -22.40
CA TRP A 604 38.61 -26.21 -22.06
C TRP A 604 38.84 -26.66 -20.61
N GLU A 605 37.94 -26.31 -19.69
CA GLU A 605 38.00 -26.70 -18.27
C GLU A 605 37.59 -28.16 -17.98
N LEU A 606 37.16 -28.94 -18.99
CA LEU A 606 36.70 -30.32 -18.80
C LEU A 606 37.73 -31.21 -18.09
N VAL A 607 39.02 -31.00 -18.37
CA VAL A 607 40.12 -31.74 -17.74
C VAL A 607 40.11 -31.55 -16.22
N ASP A 608 39.94 -30.33 -15.74
CA ASP A 608 40.01 -29.99 -14.32
C ASP A 608 38.83 -30.62 -13.56
N THR A 609 37.66 -30.65 -14.19
CA THR A 609 36.48 -31.36 -13.69
C THR A 609 36.71 -32.87 -13.59
N LEU A 610 37.22 -33.51 -14.65
CA LEU A 610 37.48 -34.96 -14.67
C LEU A 610 38.56 -35.35 -13.64
N TYR A 611 39.60 -34.53 -13.52
CA TYR A 611 40.65 -34.71 -12.52
C TYR A 611 40.08 -34.65 -11.09
N THR A 612 39.23 -33.66 -10.81
CA THR A 612 38.60 -33.49 -9.50
C THR A 612 37.63 -34.64 -9.17
N ILE A 613 36.86 -35.14 -10.14
CA ILE A 613 36.04 -36.35 -9.99
C ILE A 613 36.91 -37.56 -9.63
N GLY A 614 38.06 -37.72 -10.29
CA GLY A 614 39.04 -38.75 -9.97
C GLY A 614 39.50 -38.69 -8.52
N LEU A 615 39.87 -37.50 -8.04
CA LEU A 615 40.27 -37.27 -6.64
C LEU A 615 39.15 -37.55 -5.63
N ILE A 616 37.89 -37.22 -5.95
CA ILE A 616 36.74 -37.56 -5.10
C ILE A 616 36.58 -39.08 -5.00
N TYR A 617 36.73 -39.80 -6.12
CA TYR A 617 36.68 -41.26 -6.10
C TYR A 617 37.84 -41.92 -5.36
N VAL A 618 39.02 -41.29 -5.30
CA VAL A 618 40.11 -41.71 -4.40
C VAL A 618 39.66 -41.64 -2.95
N LYS A 619 39.07 -40.52 -2.52
CA LYS A 619 38.55 -40.38 -1.15
C LYS A 619 37.40 -41.33 -0.83
N LEU A 620 36.60 -41.71 -1.83
CA LEU A 620 35.51 -42.69 -1.71
C LEU A 620 35.96 -44.16 -1.86
N ASN A 621 37.27 -44.44 -1.95
CA ASN A 621 37.84 -45.78 -2.15
C ASN A 621 37.30 -46.54 -3.39
N ASN A 622 36.87 -45.83 -4.44
CA ASN A 622 36.35 -46.43 -5.67
C ASN A 622 37.41 -46.37 -6.79
N ASN A 623 38.31 -47.35 -6.76
CA ASN A 623 39.49 -47.40 -7.62
C ASN A 623 39.18 -47.54 -9.12
N GLU A 624 38.11 -48.26 -9.46
CA GLU A 624 37.72 -48.50 -10.85
C GLU A 624 37.28 -47.20 -11.53
N ASN A 625 36.39 -46.44 -10.88
CA ASN A 625 35.94 -45.16 -11.40
C ASN A 625 37.07 -44.11 -11.36
N CYS A 626 37.88 -44.07 -10.30
CA CYS A 626 39.04 -43.19 -10.22
C CYS A 626 39.96 -43.34 -11.45
N LEU A 627 40.38 -44.58 -11.75
CA LEU A 627 41.24 -44.87 -12.89
C LEU A 627 40.59 -44.50 -14.23
N LYS A 628 39.28 -44.69 -14.36
CA LYS A 628 38.52 -44.32 -15.57
C LYS A 628 38.62 -42.82 -15.84
N TYR A 629 38.27 -41.98 -14.86
CA TYR A 629 38.25 -40.52 -15.01
C TYR A 629 39.66 -39.92 -15.16
N LEU A 630 40.66 -40.42 -14.41
CA LEU A 630 42.04 -39.94 -14.51
C LEU A 630 42.69 -40.30 -15.86
N LYS A 631 42.44 -41.51 -16.39
CA LYS A 631 42.93 -41.89 -17.73
C LYS A 631 42.33 -41.01 -18.81
N GLU A 632 41.04 -40.69 -18.69
CA GLU A 632 40.38 -39.81 -19.64
C GLU A 632 40.92 -38.38 -19.59
N ALA A 633 41.09 -37.81 -18.39
CA ALA A 633 41.73 -36.50 -18.21
C ALA A 633 43.16 -36.47 -18.80
N LEU A 634 43.92 -37.55 -18.64
CA LEU A 634 45.28 -37.68 -19.18
C LEU A 634 45.31 -37.66 -20.72
N VAL A 635 44.39 -38.36 -21.36
CA VAL A 635 44.29 -38.41 -22.83
C VAL A 635 44.03 -37.00 -23.38
N ILE A 636 43.10 -36.28 -22.76
CA ILE A 636 42.75 -34.92 -23.17
C ILE A 636 43.93 -33.96 -22.95
N GLU A 637 44.64 -34.04 -21.82
CA GLU A 637 45.80 -33.16 -21.61
C GLU A 637 47.00 -33.46 -22.50
N LYS A 638 47.24 -34.73 -22.85
CA LYS A 638 48.27 -35.08 -23.84
C LYS A 638 47.94 -34.50 -25.21
N GLN A 639 46.66 -34.45 -25.57
CA GLN A 639 46.21 -33.78 -26.80
C GLN A 639 46.41 -32.26 -26.70
N ASN A 640 46.06 -31.62 -25.58
CA ASN A 640 46.28 -30.18 -25.38
C ASN A 640 47.78 -29.80 -25.37
N LEU A 641 48.66 -30.64 -24.81
CA LEU A 641 50.11 -30.42 -24.80
C LEU A 641 50.71 -30.36 -26.21
N SER A 642 50.13 -31.11 -27.16
CA SER A 642 50.55 -31.07 -28.57
C SER A 642 50.21 -29.74 -29.26
N ILE A 643 49.27 -28.97 -28.69
CA ILE A 643 48.75 -27.71 -29.23
C ILE A 643 49.38 -26.50 -28.50
N VAL A 644 49.54 -26.56 -27.17
CA VAL A 644 50.10 -25.48 -26.34
C VAL A 644 51.15 -26.05 -25.39
N LYS A 645 52.43 -25.74 -25.61
CA LYS A 645 53.55 -26.20 -24.76
C LYS A 645 53.67 -25.36 -23.47
N HIS A 646 52.70 -25.50 -22.57
CA HIS A 646 52.68 -24.79 -21.28
C HIS A 646 53.25 -25.66 -20.14
N LYS A 647 54.07 -25.08 -19.27
CA LYS A 647 54.71 -25.76 -18.11
C LYS A 647 53.70 -26.37 -17.13
N ILE A 648 52.50 -25.78 -17.04
CA ILE A 648 51.40 -26.22 -16.17
C ILE A 648 50.83 -27.57 -16.66
N THR A 649 50.65 -27.73 -17.97
CA THR A 649 50.15 -28.96 -18.59
C THR A 649 51.11 -30.14 -18.38
N LEU A 650 52.43 -29.90 -18.48
CA LEU A 650 53.45 -30.91 -18.17
C LEU A 650 53.40 -31.39 -16.72
N ASN A 651 53.24 -30.46 -15.76
CA ASN A 651 53.10 -30.81 -14.34
C ASN A 651 51.82 -31.60 -14.06
N ARG A 652 50.69 -31.24 -14.68
CA ARG A 652 49.42 -31.97 -14.55
C ARG A 652 49.52 -33.40 -15.10
N ILE A 653 50.13 -33.57 -16.27
CA ILE A 653 50.38 -34.89 -16.87
C ILE A 653 51.25 -35.75 -15.93
N SER A 654 52.35 -35.19 -15.41
CA SER A 654 53.22 -35.90 -14.47
C SER A 654 52.48 -36.34 -13.20
N ASN A 655 51.62 -35.49 -12.63
CA ASN A 655 50.83 -35.82 -11.44
C ASN A 655 49.80 -36.92 -11.72
N ILE A 656 49.07 -36.84 -12.84
CA ILE A 656 48.08 -37.85 -13.22
C ILE A 656 48.77 -39.22 -13.49
N GLU A 657 49.90 -39.22 -14.18
CA GLU A 657 50.68 -40.44 -14.43
C GLU A 657 51.23 -41.06 -13.14
N GLN A 658 51.67 -40.23 -12.18
CA GLN A 658 52.12 -40.69 -10.87
C GLN A 658 50.98 -41.35 -10.07
N ILE A 659 49.77 -40.78 -10.11
CA ILE A 659 48.57 -41.35 -9.45
C ILE A 659 48.16 -42.67 -10.12
N ILE A 660 48.22 -42.76 -11.45
CA ILE A 660 47.83 -43.98 -12.19
C ILE A 660 48.84 -45.12 -11.99
N ASN A 661 50.14 -44.80 -12.02
CA ASN A 661 51.22 -45.80 -11.98
C ASN A 661 51.44 -46.39 -10.58
N THR A 662 51.03 -45.71 -9.51
CA THR A 662 51.36 -46.15 -8.15
C THR A 662 50.53 -47.34 -7.67
N LYS A 663 49.36 -47.68 -8.24
CA LYS A 663 48.51 -48.86 -7.92
C LYS A 663 48.26 -49.20 -6.43
N THR A 664 48.74 -48.39 -5.48
CA THR A 664 48.56 -48.52 -4.03
C THR A 664 48.20 -47.16 -3.46
N MET A 665 46.98 -47.09 -2.91
CA MET A 665 46.52 -46.05 -1.99
C MET A 665 47.53 -45.85 -0.86
N LEU A 666 47.89 -44.59 -0.54
CA LEU A 666 48.20 -44.03 0.81
C LEU A 666 49.24 -42.88 0.88
N SER A 667 49.79 -42.34 -0.21
CA SER A 667 50.81 -41.26 -0.08
C SER A 667 50.47 -39.91 -0.74
N LEU A 668 49.19 -39.59 -0.92
CA LEU A 668 48.73 -38.29 -1.44
C LEU A 668 48.26 -37.29 -0.37
N GLU A 669 48.73 -37.44 0.88
CA GLU A 669 48.59 -36.38 1.88
C GLU A 669 49.58 -35.23 1.74
N TYR A 670 50.57 -35.31 0.85
CA TYR A 670 51.63 -34.28 0.80
C TYR A 670 51.98 -33.83 -0.62
N ARG A 671 51.38 -32.69 -0.99
CA ARG A 671 52.00 -31.52 -1.67
C ARG A 671 51.16 -30.95 -2.83
N MET A 672 50.29 -30.01 -2.44
CA MET A 672 50.14 -28.66 -2.99
C MET A 672 49.85 -28.48 -4.50
N LEU A 673 48.60 -28.10 -4.79
CA LEU A 673 48.25 -27.03 -5.74
C LEU A 673 46.84 -26.48 -5.47
N LEU A 674 46.53 -26.20 -4.20
CA LEU A 674 45.31 -25.50 -3.78
C LEU A 674 45.57 -24.23 -2.94
N ASP A 675 46.83 -23.79 -2.85
CA ASP A 675 47.17 -22.44 -2.40
C ASP A 675 47.59 -21.60 -3.63
N THR A 676 46.59 -21.19 -4.42
CA THR A 676 46.48 -19.90 -5.13
C THR A 676 45.07 -19.74 -5.65
#